data_AF-A0A1F3NGY9-F1
#
_entry.id   AF-A0A1F3NGY9-F1
#
_cell.length_a   1.000
_cell.length_b   1.000
_cell.length_c   1.000
_cell.angle_alpha   90.00
_cell.angle_beta   90.00
_cell.angle_gamma   90.00
#
_symmetry.space_group_name_H-M   'P 1'
#
loop_
_entity.id
_entity.type
_entity.pdbx_description
1 polymer ?
#
loop_
_entity_poly.entity_id
_entity_poly.type
_entity_poly.pdbx_seq_one_letter_code
_entity_poly.pdbx_strand_id
1 'polypeptide(L)'
;MKTKLSPLKIFSCIVLLALCTAPRTLSQIPQGFNYQAIARDGTTGDPVLNQSLPVRITIRSDSLSGTVFWQEVHSSITTNDFGMLSLVIGKGTRQDASTAPTFDAIDWSVTPKFIMTEIDQGSGFELMGSSRLWSVPYAMYSPSSNPWLLNGSSLYYASGFVGIETSTPVTPLTVTYNDNTGITYPLYVQNASGDWTATEKGVGLKFGRINPTSGHDYGTIRGTIASASGGDGRLQFIGGGGTNPHLTINHLGNVGIGTITPGFKLDVVGRSRFQTGGGSAGFWLMDNANTVDRSFIGMYNDDHVGFYGVGGYWGMVMNVNNGNVGIGNQNPAYKLAVAGNISANSYNGVADINAYSLELGGPNPTATSREGTLLFHHHGAVAHQLRYTAGWLYLEAAGTGYGTTNTPGLLVGGSLLAAVNGGNVGIGTTNPTSKLSVQPADGWSDETPLFEVKNKYGVPVLAVYNNGVRINVEHNEYSKSVKGGFAIGGFDYAKSSKTVDFMNITPDSIRFNINNKSSKAVKGGFAIGGYGNTKGDINEDFMYITPQASNNGTYTTKMGFEAGKNSSGPHNTFVGYYAGKGAASNGAASNIFIGEASGKNNSGSYTEFPLLLPDGTWITAFNSWGGNNVAIGNYTGVNLKGDFFHQSYGQCNVLLGHSSGTKLETGSGNVIIGHGAGSNLVSGNGNIFIGRSAGGNETTSNKLYIDNSNTSTPLIYGDLYNDWLTVNGELIVTVEAYKPGGGAWLASSDMRLKDIHGIFEKGLNEILDLQPVLYNYKYGNARGLPIENEYIGFVAQDVQEYLPEAVSTGKDGYLNLDMHVINVALVNAVKELNQQIESQNEKIDRLEKIISEMQTRFASSSQ
;
A
#
# COMPACT_ATOMS: atom_id res chain seq x y z
N MET A 1 16.99 43.35 32.32
CA MET A 1 16.78 44.68 32.94
C MET A 1 16.22 44.50 34.35
N LYS A 2 16.68 45.34 35.28
CA LYS A 2 16.26 45.48 36.69
C LYS A 2 14.72 45.38 36.80
N THR A 3 14.16 44.68 37.79
CA THR A 3 14.08 45.17 39.18
C THR A 3 14.06 44.02 40.19
N LYS A 4 14.98 44.07 41.16
CA LYS A 4 15.02 43.18 42.32
C LYS A 4 13.80 43.45 43.21
N LEU A 5 12.95 42.44 43.43
CA LEU A 5 12.17 42.36 44.67
C LEU A 5 12.99 41.60 45.72
N SER A 6 13.11 42.23 46.90
CA SER A 6 13.85 41.75 48.06
C SER A 6 13.24 40.49 48.69
N PRO A 7 14.04 39.58 49.27
CA PRO A 7 13.58 38.33 49.89
C PRO A 7 12.54 38.54 51.00
N LEU A 8 12.50 39.71 51.64
CA LEU A 8 11.50 40.06 52.64
C LEU A 8 10.07 40.14 52.08
N LYS A 9 9.89 40.49 50.80
CA LYS A 9 8.56 40.56 50.16
C LYS A 9 8.06 39.17 49.71
N ILE A 10 8.97 38.26 49.38
CA ILE A 10 8.65 36.85 49.11
C ILE A 10 8.33 36.14 50.43
N PHE A 11 9.02 36.47 51.52
CA PHE A 11 8.70 35.96 52.85
C PHE A 11 7.32 36.45 53.34
N SER A 12 6.94 37.72 53.11
CA SER A 12 5.59 38.19 53.45
C SER A 12 4.47 37.56 52.62
N CYS A 13 4.68 37.23 51.33
CA CYS A 13 3.68 36.53 50.54
C CYS A 13 3.58 35.03 50.88
N ILE A 14 4.69 34.38 51.29
CA ILE A 14 4.69 32.98 51.73
C ILE A 14 4.11 32.84 53.16
N VAL A 15 4.33 33.83 54.03
CA VAL A 15 3.71 33.87 55.37
C VAL A 15 2.22 34.20 55.28
N LEU A 16 1.77 35.05 54.33
CA LEU A 16 0.33 35.28 54.11
C LEU A 16 -0.38 34.07 53.44
N LEU A 17 0.29 33.29 52.60
CA LEU A 17 -0.28 32.03 52.08
C LEU A 17 -0.19 30.86 53.09
N ALA A 18 0.73 30.91 54.06
CA ALA A 18 0.80 29.96 55.17
C ALA A 18 -0.19 30.27 56.31
N LEU A 19 -0.80 31.47 56.33
CA LEU A 19 -1.82 31.88 57.29
C LEU A 19 -3.25 31.90 56.72
N CYS A 20 -3.45 31.48 55.47
CA CYS A 20 -4.78 31.22 54.90
C CYS A 20 -5.14 29.74 55.03
N THR A 21 -5.44 29.30 56.25
CA THR A 21 -6.28 28.10 56.42
C THR A 21 -7.71 28.48 56.03
N ALA A 22 -8.10 28.21 54.79
CA ALA A 22 -9.51 28.09 54.48
C ALA A 22 -10.08 26.98 55.38
N PRO A 23 -11.06 27.27 56.28
CA PRO A 23 -11.64 26.22 57.09
C PRO A 23 -12.39 25.26 56.18
N ARG A 24 -11.92 24.02 56.12
CA ARG A 24 -12.73 22.89 55.68
C ARG A 24 -13.91 22.82 56.63
N THR A 25 -15.08 23.21 56.17
CA THR A 25 -16.35 22.91 56.84
C THR A 25 -16.50 21.39 56.81
N LEU A 26 -16.06 20.72 57.87
CA LEU A 26 -16.47 19.36 58.16
C LEU A 26 -17.98 19.41 58.44
N SER A 27 -18.75 18.65 57.68
CA SER A 27 -20.11 18.28 58.08
C SER A 27 -19.99 17.60 59.45
N GLN A 28 -20.40 18.28 60.52
CA GLN A 28 -20.47 17.67 61.84
C GLN A 28 -21.73 16.83 61.88
N ILE A 29 -21.54 15.51 61.84
CA ILE A 29 -22.58 14.53 62.14
C ILE A 29 -23.03 14.79 63.59
N PRO A 30 -24.33 15.01 63.89
CA PRO A 30 -24.79 15.27 65.26
C PRO A 30 -24.37 14.14 66.22
N GLN A 31 -23.52 14.45 67.19
CA GLN A 31 -22.95 13.49 68.15
C GLN A 31 -23.88 13.30 69.36
N GLY A 32 -25.04 12.71 69.10
CA GLY A 32 -26.03 12.38 70.12
C GLY A 32 -27.43 12.19 69.55
N PHE A 33 -28.31 11.56 70.32
CA PHE A 33 -29.71 11.42 69.96
C PHE A 33 -30.63 11.86 71.10
N ASN A 34 -31.79 12.39 70.73
CA ASN A 34 -32.77 12.90 71.67
C ASN A 34 -33.36 11.75 72.51
N TYR A 35 -33.51 11.96 73.80
CA TYR A 35 -34.12 11.04 74.74
C TYR A 35 -35.06 11.78 75.68
N GLN A 36 -36.22 11.18 75.93
CA GLN A 36 -37.22 11.69 76.86
C GLN A 36 -37.66 10.58 77.81
N ALA A 37 -37.86 10.94 79.06
CA ALA A 37 -38.44 10.06 80.08
C ALA A 37 -39.33 10.86 81.03
N ILE A 38 -40.19 10.20 81.80
CA ILE A 38 -41.04 10.84 82.80
C ILE A 38 -40.59 10.35 84.18
N ALA A 39 -40.18 11.28 85.04
CA ALA A 39 -39.86 11.00 86.43
C ALA A 39 -41.15 11.00 87.27
N ARG A 40 -41.33 9.97 88.11
CA ARG A 40 -42.45 9.80 89.03
C ARG A 40 -41.95 9.44 90.42
N ASP A 41 -42.68 9.83 91.44
CA ASP A 41 -42.42 9.46 92.84
C ASP A 41 -42.62 7.94 93.02
N GLY A 42 -41.64 7.28 93.65
CA GLY A 42 -41.62 5.83 93.82
C GLY A 42 -42.63 5.30 94.85
N THR A 43 -43.26 6.17 95.64
CA THR A 43 -44.23 5.82 96.69
C THR A 43 -45.66 6.19 96.29
N THR A 44 -45.87 7.35 95.64
CA THR A 44 -47.21 7.82 95.24
C THR A 44 -47.53 7.62 93.75
N GLY A 45 -46.51 7.51 92.88
CA GLY A 45 -46.69 7.39 91.43
C GLY A 45 -46.98 8.70 90.70
N ASP A 46 -47.04 9.81 91.43
CA ASP A 46 -47.26 11.14 90.86
C ASP A 46 -46.01 11.64 90.11
N PRO A 47 -46.16 12.44 89.03
CA PRO A 47 -45.00 12.95 88.30
C PRO A 47 -44.22 13.96 89.14
N VAL A 48 -42.89 13.93 89.04
CA VAL A 48 -42.00 14.89 89.73
C VAL A 48 -41.93 16.18 88.91
N LEU A 49 -42.73 17.18 89.27
CA LEU A 49 -42.96 18.40 88.46
C LEU A 49 -41.94 19.51 88.73
N ASN A 50 -41.45 20.16 87.67
CA ASN A 50 -40.64 21.40 87.73
C ASN A 50 -39.41 21.35 88.64
N GLN A 51 -38.83 20.17 88.81
CA GLN A 51 -37.69 19.97 89.70
C GLN A 51 -36.43 19.77 88.87
N SER A 52 -35.36 20.47 89.25
CA SER A 52 -34.04 20.22 88.68
C SER A 52 -33.42 19.00 89.33
N LEU A 53 -33.12 18.00 88.51
CA LEU A 53 -32.59 16.70 88.91
C LEU A 53 -31.36 16.38 88.06
N PRO A 54 -30.23 15.98 88.65
CA PRO A 54 -29.16 15.34 87.90
C PRO A 54 -29.64 14.01 87.29
N VAL A 55 -29.37 13.80 86.01
CA VAL A 55 -29.74 12.58 85.29
C VAL A 55 -28.48 11.88 84.80
N ARG A 56 -28.36 10.59 85.11
CA ARG A 56 -27.29 9.73 84.62
C ARG A 56 -27.84 8.76 83.59
N ILE A 57 -27.19 8.70 82.44
CA ILE A 57 -27.53 7.78 81.35
C ILE A 57 -26.38 6.81 81.18
N THR A 58 -26.70 5.52 81.11
CA THR A 58 -25.73 4.44 80.89
C THR A 58 -26.16 3.59 79.71
N ILE A 59 -25.29 3.48 78.69
CA ILE A 59 -25.42 2.53 77.58
C ILE A 59 -24.56 1.31 77.87
N ARG A 60 -25.17 0.13 77.88
CA ARG A 60 -24.51 -1.12 78.30
C ARG A 60 -24.99 -2.34 77.52
N SER A 61 -24.24 -3.45 77.62
CA SER A 61 -24.50 -4.69 76.87
C SER A 61 -25.67 -5.53 77.40
N ASP A 62 -26.14 -5.29 78.62
CA ASP A 62 -27.20 -6.05 79.28
C ASP A 62 -28.03 -5.15 80.22
N SER A 63 -29.25 -5.56 80.60
CA SER A 63 -30.16 -4.77 81.44
C SER A 63 -29.82 -4.76 82.94
N LEU A 64 -29.05 -5.73 83.45
CA LEU A 64 -28.78 -5.90 84.89
C LEU A 64 -27.29 -5.77 85.28
N SER A 65 -26.35 -6.34 84.51
CA SER A 65 -24.90 -6.26 84.85
C SER A 65 -23.95 -6.50 83.66
N GLY A 66 -24.01 -5.65 82.63
CA GLY A 66 -23.17 -5.73 81.43
C GLY A 66 -22.05 -4.68 81.37
N THR A 67 -21.18 -4.82 80.37
CA THR A 67 -20.13 -3.83 80.05
C THR A 67 -20.77 -2.48 79.77
N VAL A 68 -20.30 -1.45 80.46
CA VAL A 68 -20.73 -0.06 80.24
C VAL A 68 -19.96 0.50 79.06
N PHE A 69 -20.65 0.62 77.92
CA PHE A 69 -20.07 1.23 76.72
C PHE A 69 -19.91 2.74 76.93
N TRP A 70 -20.94 3.38 77.48
CA TRP A 70 -20.95 4.80 77.74
C TRP A 70 -21.78 5.12 78.97
N GLN A 71 -21.29 6.03 79.79
CA GLN A 71 -22.02 6.59 80.91
C GLN A 71 -21.77 8.09 80.95
N GLU A 72 -22.83 8.86 81.10
CA GLU A 72 -22.77 10.31 81.19
C GLU A 72 -23.71 10.85 82.25
N VAL A 73 -23.33 11.97 82.84
CA VAL A 73 -24.15 12.70 83.80
C VAL A 73 -24.49 14.07 83.23
N HIS A 74 -25.78 14.38 83.24
CA HIS A 74 -26.31 15.72 83.04
C HIS A 74 -26.58 16.30 84.42
N SER A 75 -25.81 17.31 84.82
CA SER A 75 -25.76 17.78 86.21
C SER A 75 -27.00 18.54 86.67
N SER A 76 -27.87 18.98 85.76
CA SER A 76 -29.11 19.70 86.08
C SER A 76 -30.08 19.64 84.91
N ILE A 77 -31.08 18.77 84.97
CA ILE A 77 -32.21 18.72 84.03
C ILE A 77 -33.49 19.01 84.80
N THR A 78 -34.23 20.04 84.39
CA THR A 78 -35.51 20.40 85.00
C THR A 78 -36.64 19.63 84.32
N THR A 79 -37.43 18.90 85.09
CA THR A 79 -38.67 18.27 84.59
C THR A 79 -39.73 19.32 84.28
N ASN A 80 -40.65 19.06 83.35
CA ASN A 80 -41.74 20.00 83.04
C ASN A 80 -42.99 19.77 83.93
N ASP A 81 -44.08 20.49 83.64
CA ASP A 81 -45.40 20.37 84.29
C ASP A 81 -46.06 18.98 84.20
N PHE A 82 -45.45 18.03 83.48
CA PHE A 82 -45.87 16.63 83.37
C PHE A 82 -44.85 15.63 83.92
N GLY A 83 -43.76 16.11 84.54
CA GLY A 83 -42.67 15.30 85.07
C GLY A 83 -41.70 14.78 83.99
N MET A 84 -41.80 15.27 82.76
CA MET A 84 -40.95 14.83 81.66
C MET A 84 -39.60 15.54 81.68
N LEU A 85 -38.52 14.76 81.55
CA LEU A 85 -37.16 15.22 81.29
C LEU A 85 -36.80 14.98 79.82
N SER A 86 -36.11 15.92 79.20
CA SER A 86 -35.66 15.86 77.80
C SER A 86 -34.17 16.19 77.74
N LEU A 87 -33.38 15.29 77.17
CA LEU A 87 -31.93 15.46 77.04
C LEU A 87 -31.43 14.82 75.75
N VAL A 88 -30.20 15.17 75.36
CA VAL A 88 -29.51 14.53 74.24
C VAL A 88 -28.45 13.61 74.80
N ILE A 89 -28.62 12.30 74.59
CA ILE A 89 -27.63 11.32 74.99
C ILE A 89 -26.38 11.50 74.12
N GLY A 90 -25.21 11.64 74.73
CA GLY A 90 -23.93 11.96 74.09
C GLY A 90 -23.45 13.39 74.31
N LYS A 91 -24.25 14.23 74.98
CA LYS A 91 -23.92 15.61 75.36
C LYS A 91 -23.72 15.81 76.86
N GLY A 92 -23.87 14.76 77.66
CA GLY A 92 -23.59 14.80 79.09
C GLY A 92 -22.09 14.76 79.40
N THR A 93 -21.74 14.96 80.67
CA THR A 93 -20.35 14.80 81.12
C THR A 93 -20.03 13.32 81.25
N ARG A 94 -19.12 12.81 80.40
CA ARG A 94 -18.65 11.42 80.43
C ARG A 94 -18.17 11.04 81.83
N GLN A 95 -18.54 9.83 82.27
CA GLN A 95 -18.06 9.23 83.52
C GLN A 95 -16.99 8.18 83.23
N ASP A 96 -16.10 7.96 84.20
CA ASP A 96 -14.95 7.05 84.07
C ASP A 96 -15.36 5.58 83.84
N ALA A 97 -16.58 5.21 84.21
CA ALA A 97 -17.15 3.89 83.94
C ALA A 97 -17.37 3.60 82.44
N SER A 98 -17.33 4.62 81.58
CA SER A 98 -17.46 4.45 80.13
C SER A 98 -16.24 3.73 79.56
N THR A 99 -16.42 2.57 78.93
CA THR A 99 -15.32 1.93 78.20
C THR A 99 -14.94 2.69 76.93
N ALA A 100 -15.90 3.36 76.28
CA ALA A 100 -15.61 4.25 75.16
C ALA A 100 -15.01 5.59 75.67
N PRO A 101 -13.91 6.09 75.07
CA PRO A 101 -13.27 7.35 75.48
C PRO A 101 -14.11 8.58 75.11
N THR A 102 -14.93 8.50 74.07
CA THR A 102 -15.86 9.54 73.60
C THR A 102 -17.15 8.89 73.07
N PHE A 103 -18.25 9.65 72.94
CA PHE A 103 -19.55 9.08 72.57
C PHE A 103 -19.55 8.47 71.16
N ASP A 104 -18.79 9.06 70.24
CA ASP A 104 -18.55 8.58 68.88
C ASP A 104 -17.70 7.31 68.82
N ALA A 105 -16.96 6.99 69.89
CA ALA A 105 -16.14 5.79 69.99
C ALA A 105 -16.91 4.57 70.52
N ILE A 106 -18.22 4.68 70.78
CA ILE A 106 -19.06 3.53 71.12
C ILE A 106 -19.14 2.61 69.90
N ASP A 107 -18.75 1.35 70.05
CA ASP A 107 -18.96 0.35 69.02
C ASP A 107 -20.45 -0.04 68.96
N TRP A 108 -21.17 0.60 68.03
CA TRP A 108 -22.59 0.37 67.79
C TRP A 108 -22.92 -0.98 67.13
N SER A 109 -21.92 -1.73 66.62
CA SER A 109 -22.14 -3.03 65.96
C SER A 109 -22.48 -4.16 66.95
N VAL A 110 -22.03 -4.05 68.20
CA VAL A 110 -22.31 -5.04 69.24
C VAL A 110 -23.77 -4.94 69.69
N THR A 111 -24.55 -6.00 69.51
CA THR A 111 -25.96 -6.10 69.94
C THR A 111 -26.17 -7.28 70.90
N PRO A 112 -27.11 -7.20 71.86
CA PRO A 112 -27.98 -6.06 72.18
C PRO A 112 -27.28 -4.93 72.96
N LYS A 113 -27.86 -3.72 72.93
CA LYS A 113 -27.51 -2.62 73.84
C LYS A 113 -28.74 -2.16 74.59
N PHE A 114 -28.54 -1.66 75.81
CA PHE A 114 -29.58 -1.13 76.67
C PHE A 114 -29.23 0.27 77.14
N ILE A 115 -30.23 1.16 77.22
CA ILE A 115 -30.15 2.44 77.91
C ILE A 115 -30.74 2.26 79.30
N MET A 116 -29.93 2.54 80.32
CA MET A 116 -30.33 2.69 81.70
C MET A 116 -30.38 4.17 82.06
N THR A 117 -31.47 4.57 82.71
CA THR A 117 -31.69 5.94 83.16
C THR A 117 -31.76 5.96 84.68
N GLU A 118 -30.97 6.82 85.30
CA GLU A 118 -30.93 7.03 86.75
C GLU A 118 -31.10 8.51 87.06
N ILE A 119 -31.76 8.85 88.16
CA ILE A 119 -31.97 10.24 88.61
C ILE A 119 -31.55 10.41 90.06
N ASP A 120 -31.07 11.59 90.44
CA ASP A 120 -30.71 11.92 91.82
C ASP A 120 -31.65 13.00 92.37
N GLN A 121 -32.37 12.67 93.45
CA GLN A 121 -33.29 13.60 94.13
C GLN A 121 -32.68 14.22 95.41
N GLY A 122 -31.39 14.00 95.66
CA GLY A 122 -30.65 14.53 96.82
C GLY A 122 -30.02 13.46 97.72
N SER A 123 -30.22 12.17 97.43
CA SER A 123 -29.72 11.01 98.19
C SER A 123 -28.81 10.09 97.37
N GLY A 124 -28.48 10.46 96.13
CA GLY A 124 -27.72 9.63 95.18
C GLY A 124 -28.57 9.18 94.00
N PHE A 125 -27.92 8.57 93.00
CA PHE A 125 -28.60 8.13 91.77
C PHE A 125 -29.43 6.86 92.00
N GLU A 126 -30.72 6.97 91.68
CA GLU A 126 -31.71 5.90 91.74
C GLU A 126 -32.15 5.48 90.34
N LEU A 127 -32.36 4.18 90.13
CA LEU A 127 -32.71 3.59 88.83
C LEU A 127 -34.18 3.85 88.46
N MET A 128 -34.40 4.51 87.32
CA MET A 128 -35.73 4.72 86.74
C MET A 128 -36.15 3.58 85.79
N GLY A 129 -35.20 2.90 85.17
CA GLY A 129 -35.46 1.76 84.28
C GLY A 129 -34.34 1.50 83.28
N SER A 130 -34.40 0.34 82.63
CA SER A 130 -33.48 -0.05 81.55
C SER A 130 -34.25 -0.59 80.35
N SER A 131 -34.03 0.00 79.18
CA SER A 131 -34.73 -0.34 77.93
C SER A 131 -33.76 -0.74 76.83
N ARG A 132 -34.12 -1.73 76.00
CA ARG A 132 -33.29 -2.16 74.87
C ARG A 132 -33.29 -1.09 73.77
N LEU A 133 -32.11 -0.77 73.25
CA LEU A 133 -31.94 0.01 72.04
C LEU A 133 -32.10 -0.91 70.82
N TRP A 134 -33.08 -0.61 69.98
CA TRP A 134 -33.26 -1.26 68.69
C TRP A 134 -32.53 -0.48 67.59
N SER A 135 -31.93 -1.20 66.64
CA SER A 135 -31.34 -0.59 65.45
C SER A 135 -32.43 0.01 64.56
N VAL A 136 -32.25 1.26 64.14
CA VAL A 136 -33.13 1.92 63.15
C VAL A 136 -32.91 1.26 61.77
N PRO A 137 -33.94 1.00 60.93
CA PRO A 137 -33.75 0.34 59.63
C PRO A 137 -32.69 0.98 58.71
N TYR A 138 -32.55 2.31 58.75
CA TYR A 138 -31.52 3.04 58.01
C TYR A 138 -30.08 2.84 58.54
N ALA A 139 -29.90 2.33 59.77
CA ALA A 139 -28.58 2.02 60.33
C ALA A 139 -28.04 0.66 59.85
N MET A 140 -28.90 -0.26 59.37
CA MET A 140 -28.46 -1.53 58.76
C MET A 140 -28.06 -1.41 57.27
N TYR A 141 -28.37 -0.27 56.63
CA TYR A 141 -28.01 0.03 55.24
C TYR A 141 -26.89 1.08 55.14
N SER A 142 -26.10 1.26 56.19
CA SER A 142 -24.81 1.93 56.10
C SER A 142 -23.79 0.89 55.63
N PRO A 143 -23.30 0.96 54.37
CA PRO A 143 -22.27 0.04 53.92
C PRO A 143 -21.08 0.20 54.87
N SER A 144 -20.62 -0.93 55.40
CA SER A 144 -19.32 -1.04 56.06
C SER A 144 -18.29 -0.22 55.29
N SER A 145 -17.39 0.42 56.02
CA SER A 145 -16.42 1.44 55.62
C SER A 145 -15.43 1.08 54.50
N ASN A 146 -15.69 0.05 53.70
CA ASN A 146 -14.92 -0.34 52.52
C ASN A 146 -15.84 -0.72 51.34
N PRO A 147 -15.84 0.01 50.21
CA PRO A 147 -16.70 -0.24 49.05
C PRO A 147 -16.38 -1.53 48.26
N TRP A 148 -15.29 -2.23 48.61
CA TRP A 148 -14.85 -3.46 47.94
C TRP A 148 -15.38 -4.70 48.69
N LEU A 149 -16.57 -5.16 48.34
CA LEU A 149 -17.13 -6.44 48.83
C LEU A 149 -16.27 -7.62 48.35
N LEU A 150 -15.66 -8.35 49.30
CA LEU A 150 -15.03 -9.67 49.06
C LEU A 150 -16.14 -10.71 48.84
N ASN A 151 -16.45 -11.02 47.59
CA ASN A 151 -17.28 -12.17 47.25
C ASN A 151 -16.60 -12.97 46.12
N GLY A 152 -16.00 -14.11 46.45
CA GLY A 152 -15.27 -14.97 45.51
C GLY A 152 -13.78 -14.65 45.33
N SER A 153 -13.06 -15.53 44.64
CA SER A 153 -11.61 -15.52 44.44
C SER A 153 -11.08 -14.39 43.52
N SER A 154 -11.96 -13.57 42.96
CA SER A 154 -11.63 -12.65 41.87
C SER A 154 -11.20 -11.23 42.30
N LEU A 155 -11.46 -10.80 43.53
CA LEU A 155 -11.09 -9.45 44.01
C LEU A 155 -10.66 -9.50 45.49
N TYR A 156 -9.57 -8.83 45.84
CA TYR A 156 -8.96 -8.85 47.17
C TYR A 156 -8.44 -7.47 47.59
N TYR A 157 -8.51 -7.13 48.87
CA TYR A 157 -7.93 -5.89 49.41
C TYR A 157 -7.13 -6.20 50.68
N ALA A 158 -5.84 -5.87 50.67
CA ALA A 158 -4.98 -5.99 51.84
C ALA A 158 -3.91 -4.91 51.87
N SER A 159 -3.57 -4.45 53.08
CA SER A 159 -2.49 -3.48 53.34
C SER A 159 -2.57 -2.18 52.51
N GLY A 160 -3.78 -1.75 52.12
CA GLY A 160 -3.97 -0.55 51.31
C GLY A 160 -4.02 -0.78 49.79
N PHE A 161 -3.77 -2.00 49.31
CA PHE A 161 -3.68 -2.35 47.89
C PHE A 161 -4.86 -3.22 47.45
N VAL A 162 -5.28 -3.05 46.19
CA VAL A 162 -6.32 -3.85 45.55
C VAL A 162 -5.67 -4.93 44.67
N GLY A 163 -6.04 -6.19 44.88
CA GLY A 163 -5.71 -7.35 44.06
C GLY A 163 -6.92 -7.81 43.25
N ILE A 164 -6.77 -8.14 41.97
CA ILE A 164 -7.77 -8.85 41.16
C ILE A 164 -7.17 -10.22 40.82
N GLU A 165 -7.88 -11.30 41.15
CA GLU A 165 -7.45 -12.70 41.02
C GLU A 165 -6.13 -13.04 41.77
N THR A 166 -5.76 -12.24 42.78
CA THR A 166 -4.66 -12.55 43.71
C THR A 166 -5.00 -12.11 45.13
N SER A 167 -4.71 -12.97 46.11
CA SER A 167 -4.85 -12.70 47.54
C SER A 167 -3.61 -12.04 48.17
N THR A 168 -2.59 -11.73 47.38
CA THR A 168 -1.35 -11.10 47.88
C THR A 168 -0.93 -9.94 46.95
N PRO A 169 -1.70 -8.84 46.88
CA PRO A 169 -1.35 -7.70 46.05
C PRO A 169 -0.04 -7.07 46.55
N VAL A 170 0.91 -6.88 45.64
CA VAL A 170 2.25 -6.35 45.94
C VAL A 170 2.39 -4.87 45.56
N THR A 171 1.43 -4.32 44.81
CA THR A 171 1.39 -2.92 44.37
C THR A 171 -0.03 -2.35 44.54
N PRO A 172 -0.21 -1.00 44.63
CA PRO A 172 -1.51 -0.34 44.86
C PRO A 172 -2.70 -0.91 44.08
N LEU A 173 -2.48 -1.28 42.83
CA LEU A 173 -3.35 -2.20 42.10
C LEU A 173 -2.49 -3.32 41.53
N THR A 174 -2.84 -4.56 41.86
CA THR A 174 -2.30 -5.78 41.28
C THR A 174 -3.44 -6.52 40.61
N VAL A 175 -3.30 -6.84 39.33
CA VAL A 175 -4.20 -7.76 38.64
C VAL A 175 -3.37 -8.94 38.21
N THR A 176 -3.81 -10.15 38.46
CA THR A 176 -3.13 -11.35 37.95
C THR A 176 -4.09 -12.17 37.12
N TYR A 177 -3.55 -12.93 36.19
CA TYR A 177 -4.28 -14.00 35.54
C TYR A 177 -3.39 -15.23 35.56
N ASN A 178 -3.92 -16.38 36.01
CA ASN A 178 -3.21 -17.65 35.97
C ASN A 178 -3.84 -18.48 34.86
N ASP A 179 -3.02 -18.95 33.91
CA ASP A 179 -3.48 -19.77 32.79
C ASP A 179 -3.67 -21.26 33.17
N ASN A 180 -3.63 -21.58 34.46
CA ASN A 180 -3.66 -22.92 35.05
C ASN A 180 -2.44 -23.80 34.70
N THR A 181 -1.42 -23.25 34.03
CA THR A 181 -0.16 -23.95 33.74
C THR A 181 0.95 -23.64 34.77
N GLY A 182 0.62 -22.85 35.80
CA GLY A 182 1.58 -22.35 36.80
C GLY A 182 2.28 -21.06 36.39
N ILE A 183 1.92 -20.48 35.24
CA ILE A 183 2.39 -19.18 34.77
C ILE A 183 1.38 -18.10 35.19
N THR A 184 1.88 -17.01 35.77
CA THR A 184 1.05 -15.88 36.17
C THR A 184 1.35 -14.67 35.29
N TYR A 185 0.31 -14.02 34.77
CA TYR A 185 0.40 -12.78 34.00
C TYR A 185 -0.08 -11.61 34.84
N PRO A 186 0.84 -10.92 35.54
CA PRO A 186 0.45 -9.74 36.31
C PRO A 186 0.34 -8.49 35.45
N LEU A 187 -0.58 -7.62 35.84
CA LEU A 187 -0.60 -6.19 35.57
C LEU A 187 -0.49 -5.43 36.89
N TYR A 188 0.62 -4.72 37.08
CA TYR A 188 0.87 -3.91 38.27
C TYR A 188 0.80 -2.42 37.95
N VAL A 189 0.09 -1.67 38.79
CA VAL A 189 0.25 -0.22 38.89
C VAL A 189 1.23 0.05 40.03
N GLN A 190 2.45 0.45 39.70
CA GLN A 190 3.47 0.73 40.71
C GLN A 190 4.03 2.15 40.57
N ASN A 191 4.22 2.80 41.71
CA ASN A 191 5.11 3.94 41.82
C ASN A 191 6.54 3.42 41.66
N ALA A 192 7.21 3.81 40.57
CA ALA A 192 8.52 3.26 40.22
C ALA A 192 9.58 3.84 41.17
N SER A 193 9.75 3.23 42.34
CA SER A 193 10.60 3.74 43.42
C SER A 193 11.89 2.93 43.64
N GLY A 194 12.23 2.01 42.72
CA GLY A 194 13.39 1.11 42.86
C GLY A 194 14.69 1.53 42.15
N ASP A 195 14.64 2.37 41.11
CA ASP A 195 15.82 2.68 40.26
C ASP A 195 15.89 4.17 39.87
N TRP A 196 15.43 5.05 40.76
CA TRP A 196 15.33 6.48 40.48
C TRP A 196 16.37 7.23 41.32
N THR A 197 17.30 7.93 40.66
CA THR A 197 18.07 8.99 41.33
C THR A 197 17.06 9.94 41.95
N ALA A 198 17.28 10.39 43.20
CA ALA A 198 16.31 11.00 44.13
C ALA A 198 15.46 12.21 43.62
N THR A 199 15.61 12.62 42.37
CA THR A 199 15.04 13.79 41.71
C THR A 199 13.90 13.53 40.73
N GLU A 200 13.60 12.30 40.33
CA GLU A 200 12.49 12.03 39.39
C GLU A 200 11.27 11.42 40.18
N LYS A 201 10.01 11.68 39.78
CA LYS A 201 8.82 10.90 40.24
C LYS A 201 7.93 10.44 39.06
N GLY A 202 7.37 9.23 39.09
CA GLY A 202 6.51 8.73 38.00
C GLY A 202 5.73 7.45 38.30
N VAL A 203 4.78 7.13 37.42
CA VAL A 203 3.89 5.96 37.53
C VAL A 203 4.15 5.03 36.35
N GLY A 204 4.30 3.74 36.64
CA GLY A 204 4.48 2.70 35.64
C GLY A 204 3.37 1.66 35.67
N LEU A 205 2.97 1.21 34.48
CA LEU A 205 2.21 -0.01 34.27
C LEU A 205 3.21 -1.11 33.90
N LYS A 206 3.31 -2.12 34.75
CA LYS A 206 4.10 -3.32 34.45
C LYS A 206 3.18 -4.44 34.04
N PHE A 207 3.46 -5.05 32.91
CA PHE A 207 2.83 -6.27 32.44
C PHE A 207 3.92 -7.29 32.20
N GLY A 208 3.66 -8.56 32.47
CA GLY A 208 4.70 -9.55 32.28
C GLY A 208 4.22 -10.97 32.45
N ARG A 209 5.21 -11.87 32.42
CA ARG A 209 5.03 -13.28 32.66
C ARG A 209 5.92 -13.70 33.81
N ILE A 210 5.30 -14.14 34.89
CA ILE A 210 5.99 -14.78 36.01
C ILE A 210 6.03 -16.27 35.72
N ASN A 211 7.20 -16.76 35.31
CA ASN A 211 7.49 -18.19 35.21
C ASN A 211 8.15 -18.68 36.52
N PRO A 212 7.74 -19.82 37.09
CA PRO A 212 8.36 -20.38 38.30
C PRO A 212 9.82 -20.82 38.13
N THR A 213 10.28 -21.06 36.89
CA THR A 213 11.55 -21.77 36.62
C THR A 213 12.56 -21.01 35.75
N SER A 214 12.15 -19.97 35.00
CA SER A 214 12.99 -19.32 33.97
C SER A 214 13.01 -17.78 34.04
N GLY A 215 13.07 -17.23 35.26
CA GLY A 215 13.11 -15.77 35.47
C GLY A 215 11.80 -15.08 35.10
N HIS A 216 11.64 -13.83 35.50
CA HIS A 216 10.43 -13.06 35.22
C HIS A 216 10.67 -12.08 34.07
N ASP A 217 9.85 -12.18 33.02
CA ASP A 217 9.88 -11.28 31.87
C ASP A 217 8.87 -10.15 32.10
N TYR A 218 9.35 -8.96 32.44
CA TYR A 218 8.50 -7.78 32.63
C TYR A 218 8.71 -6.75 31.52
N GLY A 219 7.61 -6.36 30.87
CA GLY A 219 7.52 -5.11 30.12
C GLY A 219 7.05 -3.99 31.04
N THR A 220 7.73 -2.85 31.03
CA THR A 220 7.27 -1.66 31.76
C THR A 220 6.97 -0.54 30.78
N ILE A 221 5.74 -0.03 30.81
CA ILE A 221 5.41 1.30 30.27
C ILE A 221 5.40 2.26 31.45
N ARG A 222 6.25 3.28 31.42
CA ARG A 222 6.27 4.28 32.50
C ARG A 222 6.31 5.71 31.99
N GLY A 223 5.54 6.56 32.66
CA GLY A 223 5.61 8.00 32.52
C GLY A 223 6.42 8.60 33.67
N THR A 224 7.43 9.39 33.34
CA THR A 224 8.17 10.22 34.30
C THR A 224 7.71 11.67 34.13
N ILE A 225 7.32 12.32 35.22
CA ILE A 225 6.97 13.74 35.20
C ILE A 225 8.20 14.52 35.64
N ALA A 226 8.56 15.55 34.85
CA ALA A 226 9.64 16.49 35.15
C ALA A 226 9.50 17.03 36.58
N SER A 227 10.52 16.85 37.43
CA SER A 227 10.54 17.54 38.71
C SER A 227 10.88 19.02 38.51
N ALA A 228 10.37 19.88 39.41
CA ALA A 228 10.51 21.34 39.34
C ALA A 228 11.97 21.86 39.30
N SER A 229 12.96 20.99 39.50
CA SER A 229 14.40 21.26 39.44
C SER A 229 15.07 20.91 38.10
N GLY A 230 14.31 20.67 37.03
CA GLY A 230 14.85 20.56 35.67
C GLY A 230 15.13 19.13 35.17
N GLY A 231 14.37 18.13 35.62
CA GLY A 231 14.38 16.80 34.99
C GLY A 231 13.45 16.74 33.78
N ASP A 232 13.80 15.97 32.74
CA ASP A 232 12.99 15.81 31.53
C ASP A 232 11.84 14.82 31.75
N GLY A 233 10.59 15.27 31.59
CA GLY A 233 9.44 14.36 31.54
C GLY A 233 9.56 13.42 30.34
N ARG A 234 9.17 12.13 30.49
CA ARG A 234 9.32 11.14 29.41
C ARG A 234 8.35 9.97 29.53
N LEU A 235 7.94 9.42 28.39
CA LEU A 235 7.27 8.13 28.27
C LEU A 235 8.29 7.06 27.85
N GLN A 236 8.32 5.92 28.51
CA GLN A 236 9.32 4.88 28.25
C GLN A 236 8.70 3.50 28.15
N PHE A 237 9.27 2.70 27.25
CA PHE A 237 9.06 1.27 27.10
C PHE A 237 10.37 0.56 27.43
N ILE A 238 10.34 -0.27 28.47
CA ILE A 238 11.51 -0.98 29.00
C ILE A 238 11.24 -2.48 28.90
N GLY A 239 12.18 -3.22 28.28
CA GLY A 239 12.15 -4.68 28.20
C GLY A 239 12.72 -5.35 29.45
N GLY A 240 12.35 -6.61 29.67
CA GLY A 240 12.72 -7.36 30.86
C GLY A 240 14.23 -7.59 30.97
N GLY A 241 14.83 -7.14 32.08
CA GLY A 241 16.21 -7.49 32.46
C GLY A 241 17.27 -6.38 32.39
N GLY A 242 16.93 -5.15 31.95
CA GLY A 242 17.89 -4.02 31.88
C GLY A 242 17.30 -2.67 32.31
N THR A 243 18.15 -1.73 32.74
CA THR A 243 17.75 -0.36 33.15
C THR A 243 17.61 0.61 31.97
N ASN A 244 18.09 0.25 30.78
CA ASN A 244 18.02 1.07 29.58
C ASN A 244 16.69 0.86 28.85
N PRO A 245 15.93 1.93 28.54
CA PRO A 245 14.70 1.82 27.77
C PRO A 245 14.97 1.40 26.33
N HIS A 246 14.11 0.55 25.81
CA HIS A 246 14.11 0.20 24.40
C HIS A 246 13.53 1.34 23.57
N LEU A 247 12.54 2.06 24.10
CA LEU A 247 12.00 3.27 23.51
C LEU A 247 11.73 4.33 24.58
N THR A 248 12.13 5.57 24.31
CA THR A 248 11.85 6.77 25.11
C THR A 248 11.20 7.83 24.23
N ILE A 249 10.20 8.53 24.73
CA ILE A 249 9.71 9.79 24.17
C ILE A 249 9.91 10.85 25.24
N ASN A 250 10.76 11.84 24.99
CA ASN A 250 11.01 12.91 25.96
C ASN A 250 9.94 14.01 25.88
N HIS A 251 10.04 14.99 26.78
CA HIS A 251 9.10 16.11 26.89
C HIS A 251 9.07 17.03 25.66
N LEU A 252 10.10 16.99 24.79
CA LEU A 252 10.15 17.72 23.52
C LEU A 252 9.51 16.93 22.35
N GLY A 253 9.00 15.73 22.63
CA GLY A 253 8.45 14.82 21.63
C GLY A 253 9.51 14.13 20.78
N ASN A 254 10.75 14.05 21.24
CA ASN A 254 11.82 13.31 20.56
C ASN A 254 11.77 11.83 20.95
N VAL A 255 11.91 10.94 19.97
CA VAL A 255 11.90 9.49 20.15
C VAL A 255 13.34 8.97 20.22
N GLY A 256 13.67 8.27 21.30
CA GLY A 256 14.95 7.59 21.50
C GLY A 256 14.76 6.08 21.50
N ILE A 257 15.45 5.35 20.63
CA ILE A 257 15.53 3.88 20.68
C ILE A 257 16.89 3.50 21.26
N GLY A 258 16.89 2.85 22.42
CA GLY A 258 18.13 2.52 23.16
C GLY A 258 18.82 3.70 23.87
N THR A 259 18.20 4.88 23.90
CA THR A 259 18.65 6.07 24.68
C THR A 259 17.53 6.69 25.49
N ILE A 260 17.91 7.31 26.61
CA ILE A 260 17.02 8.08 27.49
C ILE A 260 17.01 9.59 27.20
N THR A 261 17.96 10.09 26.41
CA THR A 261 18.15 11.53 26.14
C THR A 261 18.26 11.79 24.64
N PRO A 262 17.20 11.56 23.84
CA PRO A 262 17.23 11.84 22.41
C PRO A 262 17.33 13.36 22.15
N GLY A 263 18.42 13.78 21.51
CA GLY A 263 18.70 15.15 21.11
C GLY A 263 17.95 15.59 19.84
N PHE A 264 17.63 14.65 18.95
CA PHE A 264 16.83 14.90 17.74
C PHE A 264 15.52 14.13 17.74
N LYS A 265 14.66 14.41 16.75
CA LYS A 265 13.31 13.82 16.67
C LYS A 265 13.31 12.29 16.68
N LEU A 266 14.36 11.65 16.14
CA LEU A 266 14.60 10.23 16.27
C LEU A 266 16.11 9.98 16.48
N ASP A 267 16.47 9.50 17.66
CA ASP A 267 17.83 9.01 17.94
C ASP A 267 17.79 7.51 18.21
N VAL A 268 18.57 6.74 17.45
CA VAL A 268 18.69 5.29 17.62
C VAL A 268 20.12 4.98 18.05
N VAL A 269 20.28 4.39 19.24
CA VAL A 269 21.57 3.88 19.70
C VAL A 269 21.84 2.52 19.07
N GLY A 270 22.97 2.40 18.36
CA GLY A 270 23.31 1.24 17.56
C GLY A 270 22.98 1.43 16.07
N ARG A 271 23.00 0.34 15.30
CA ARG A 271 22.72 0.38 13.85
C ARG A 271 21.22 0.24 13.59
N SER A 272 20.63 1.24 12.94
CA SER A 272 19.28 1.15 12.38
C SER A 272 19.27 0.24 11.16
N ARG A 273 18.18 -0.52 10.98
CA ARG A 273 17.97 -1.38 9.81
C ARG A 273 16.66 -0.99 9.12
N PHE A 274 16.74 -0.71 7.83
CA PHE A 274 15.57 -0.45 6.98
C PHE A 274 15.39 -1.65 6.05
N GLN A 275 14.23 -2.29 6.11
CA GLN A 275 13.86 -3.44 5.28
C GLN A 275 12.59 -3.09 4.51
N THR A 276 12.39 -3.73 3.37
CA THR A 276 11.19 -3.55 2.54
C THR A 276 10.73 -4.91 2.02
N GLY A 277 9.43 -5.08 1.83
CA GLY A 277 8.80 -6.34 1.42
C GLY A 277 8.76 -6.58 -0.09
N GLY A 278 9.42 -5.73 -0.90
CA GLY A 278 9.42 -5.88 -2.37
C GLY A 278 9.84 -4.63 -3.16
N GLY A 279 10.66 -3.74 -2.60
CA GLY A 279 11.11 -2.50 -3.25
C GLY A 279 12.50 -2.05 -2.81
N SER A 280 12.81 -0.76 -2.95
CA SER A 280 14.07 -0.16 -2.49
C SER A 280 14.05 0.11 -0.97
N ALA A 281 14.98 -0.46 -0.20
CA ALA A 281 15.13 -0.15 1.22
C ALA A 281 15.86 1.19 1.41
N GLY A 282 15.28 2.14 2.15
CA GLY A 282 15.88 3.45 2.36
C GLY A 282 14.89 4.47 2.94
N PHE A 283 15.23 5.75 2.88
CA PHE A 283 14.35 6.84 3.33
C PHE A 283 14.23 7.93 2.26
N TRP A 284 13.04 8.51 2.17
CA TRP A 284 12.75 9.65 1.30
C TRP A 284 13.06 10.97 2.00
N LEU A 285 13.59 11.91 1.22
CA LEU A 285 13.85 13.29 1.60
C LEU A 285 12.92 14.19 0.80
N MET A 286 12.09 14.94 1.51
CA MET A 286 11.16 15.90 0.91
C MET A 286 11.84 17.26 0.68
N ASP A 287 11.23 18.12 -0.13
CA ASP A 287 11.65 19.53 -0.17
C ASP A 287 11.34 20.27 1.13
N ASN A 288 11.93 21.45 1.28
CA ASN A 288 11.76 22.30 2.47
C ASN A 288 10.30 22.71 2.72
N ALA A 289 9.43 22.64 1.70
CA ALA A 289 8.00 22.90 1.84
C ALA A 289 7.19 21.64 2.23
N ASN A 290 7.83 20.46 2.29
CA ASN A 290 7.20 19.14 2.47
C ASN A 290 6.08 18.85 1.47
N THR A 291 6.26 19.31 0.23
CA THR A 291 5.25 19.18 -0.84
C THR A 291 5.58 18.08 -1.84
N VAL A 292 6.85 17.72 -2.00
CA VAL A 292 7.29 16.71 -2.97
C VAL A 292 8.48 15.92 -2.42
N ASP A 293 8.50 14.61 -2.66
CA ASP A 293 9.67 13.75 -2.47
C ASP A 293 10.77 14.11 -3.49
N ARG A 294 11.91 14.60 -3.01
CA ARG A 294 13.00 15.13 -3.84
C ARG A 294 14.13 14.16 -4.08
N SER A 295 14.46 13.37 -3.06
CA SER A 295 15.58 12.44 -3.13
C SER A 295 15.32 11.22 -2.29
N PHE A 296 15.78 10.07 -2.76
CA PHE A 296 15.80 8.83 -2.00
C PHE A 296 17.23 8.38 -1.80
N ILE A 297 17.54 7.97 -0.57
CA ILE A 297 18.83 7.38 -0.22
C ILE A 297 18.55 5.95 0.20
N GLY A 298 19.08 5.00 -0.57
CA GLY A 298 18.80 3.59 -0.31
C GLY A 298 19.27 2.66 -1.40
N MET A 299 18.71 1.44 -1.38
CA MET A 299 19.04 0.37 -2.31
C MET A 299 18.35 0.59 -3.66
N TYR A 300 19.13 0.68 -4.74
CA TYR A 300 18.60 0.66 -6.10
C TYR A 300 18.08 -0.73 -6.49
N ASN A 301 18.86 -1.75 -6.15
CA ASN A 301 18.55 -3.17 -6.24
C ASN A 301 19.40 -3.91 -5.19
N ASP A 302 19.34 -5.24 -5.15
CA ASP A 302 20.06 -6.06 -4.16
C ASP A 302 21.58 -5.82 -4.14
N ASP A 303 22.16 -5.42 -5.28
CA ASP A 303 23.60 -5.27 -5.47
C ASP A 303 24.07 -3.81 -5.50
N HIS A 304 23.17 -2.82 -5.42
CA HIS A 304 23.53 -1.40 -5.58
C HIS A 304 22.84 -0.50 -4.56
N VAL A 305 23.65 0.32 -3.89
CA VAL A 305 23.19 1.41 -3.00
C VAL A 305 23.46 2.75 -3.68
N GLY A 306 22.60 3.75 -3.49
CA GLY A 306 22.81 5.02 -4.17
C GLY A 306 21.97 6.19 -3.69
N PHE A 307 22.04 7.26 -4.49
CA PHE A 307 21.29 8.49 -4.36
C PHE A 307 20.41 8.67 -5.59
N TYR A 308 19.10 8.62 -5.36
CA TYR A 308 18.07 8.92 -6.35
C TYR A 308 17.66 10.39 -6.22
N GLY A 309 17.50 11.11 -7.33
CA GLY A 309 17.32 12.56 -7.30
C GLY A 309 16.57 13.16 -8.50
N VAL A 310 16.62 14.49 -8.57
CA VAL A 310 15.84 15.33 -9.49
C VAL A 310 15.98 14.87 -10.95
N GLY A 311 14.84 14.53 -11.57
CA GLY A 311 14.77 13.93 -12.90
C GLY A 311 14.31 12.46 -12.90
N GLY A 312 14.15 11.84 -11.73
CA GLY A 312 13.54 10.52 -11.60
C GLY A 312 14.49 9.35 -11.84
N TYR A 313 15.78 9.52 -11.55
CA TYR A 313 16.80 8.48 -11.75
C TYR A 313 17.86 8.46 -10.65
N TRP A 314 18.61 7.37 -10.61
CA TRP A 314 19.76 7.17 -9.72
C TRP A 314 20.98 7.92 -10.25
N GLY A 315 21.17 9.14 -9.74
CA GLY A 315 22.28 10.01 -10.15
C GLY A 315 23.64 9.49 -9.70
N MET A 316 23.69 8.79 -8.57
CA MET A 316 24.89 8.11 -8.10
C MET A 316 24.54 6.73 -7.56
N VAL A 317 25.30 5.71 -7.94
CA VAL A 317 25.19 4.36 -7.36
C VAL A 317 26.57 3.79 -7.06
N MET A 318 26.62 2.90 -6.09
CA MET A 318 27.77 2.06 -5.80
C MET A 318 27.35 0.60 -5.80
N ASN A 319 28.09 -0.23 -6.50
CA ASN A 319 27.91 -1.67 -6.42
C ASN A 319 28.48 -2.18 -5.09
N VAL A 320 27.66 -2.83 -4.26
CA VAL A 320 28.05 -3.26 -2.91
C VAL A 320 28.97 -4.48 -2.91
N ASN A 321 29.02 -5.23 -4.01
CA ASN A 321 29.85 -6.43 -4.14
C ASN A 321 31.31 -6.10 -4.54
N ASN A 322 31.57 -4.98 -5.23
CA ASN A 322 32.91 -4.61 -5.69
C ASN A 322 33.39 -3.19 -5.30
N GLY A 323 32.50 -2.33 -4.79
CA GLY A 323 32.84 -0.97 -4.34
C GLY A 323 33.02 0.07 -5.45
N ASN A 324 32.73 -0.26 -6.71
CA ASN A 324 32.81 0.69 -7.82
C ASN A 324 31.67 1.71 -7.75
N VAL A 325 32.00 2.98 -7.96
CA VAL A 325 31.05 4.12 -7.89
C VAL A 325 30.76 4.63 -9.29
N GLY A 326 29.47 4.73 -9.62
CA GLY A 326 28.97 5.32 -10.85
C GLY A 326 28.24 6.64 -10.58
N ILE A 327 28.56 7.67 -11.38
CA ILE A 327 27.83 8.95 -11.41
C ILE A 327 27.15 9.05 -12.77
N GLY A 328 25.81 8.96 -12.80
CA GLY A 328 25.03 8.79 -14.03
C GLY A 328 25.22 7.42 -14.71
N ASN A 329 25.97 6.51 -14.10
CA ASN A 329 26.26 5.18 -14.62
C ASN A 329 25.85 4.12 -13.58
N GLN A 330 24.88 3.27 -13.92
CA GLN A 330 24.37 2.26 -12.98
C GLN A 330 25.20 0.97 -12.91
N ASN A 331 26.12 0.76 -13.88
CA ASN A 331 26.98 -0.42 -13.95
C ASN A 331 28.46 0.02 -14.08
N PRO A 332 29.07 0.57 -13.02
CA PRO A 332 30.43 1.08 -13.08
C PRO A 332 31.46 -0.07 -13.21
N ALA A 333 32.11 -0.16 -14.38
CA ALA A 333 33.19 -1.13 -14.64
C ALA A 333 34.52 -0.76 -13.96
N TYR A 334 34.65 0.48 -13.47
CA TYR A 334 35.85 1.02 -12.85
C TYR A 334 35.51 1.65 -11.50
N LYS A 335 36.54 1.90 -10.66
CA LYS A 335 36.37 2.46 -9.31
C LYS A 335 35.53 3.75 -9.28
N LEU A 336 35.70 4.61 -10.29
CA LEU A 336 34.85 5.78 -10.52
C LEU A 336 34.50 5.85 -12.01
N ALA A 337 33.22 5.68 -12.34
CA ALA A 337 32.72 5.81 -13.70
C ALA A 337 31.70 6.96 -13.77
N VAL A 338 32.06 8.05 -14.46
CA VAL A 338 31.17 9.21 -14.65
C VAL A 338 30.62 9.18 -16.07
N ALA A 339 29.30 9.05 -16.20
CA ALA A 339 28.60 9.27 -17.45
C ALA A 339 28.31 10.77 -17.61
N GLY A 340 29.29 11.52 -18.10
CA GLY A 340 29.19 12.96 -18.31
C GLY A 340 30.55 13.67 -18.24
N ASN A 341 30.51 15.00 -18.34
CA ASN A 341 31.72 15.82 -18.23
C ASN A 341 32.19 15.90 -16.77
N ILE A 342 33.51 15.81 -16.57
CA ILE A 342 34.15 16.02 -15.28
C ILE A 342 34.85 17.38 -15.33
N SER A 343 34.47 18.31 -14.44
CA SER A 343 35.21 19.53 -14.18
C SER A 343 35.97 19.38 -12.86
N ALA A 344 37.30 19.51 -12.89
CA ALA A 344 38.14 19.38 -11.71
C ALA A 344 39.06 20.61 -11.60
N ASN A 345 39.08 21.26 -10.43
CA ASN A 345 39.93 22.43 -10.18
C ASN A 345 41.44 22.09 -10.23
N SER A 346 41.81 20.86 -9.91
CA SER A 346 43.17 20.33 -10.03
C SER A 346 43.14 18.80 -9.96
N TYR A 347 43.94 18.13 -10.78
CA TYR A 347 44.16 16.68 -10.71
C TYR A 347 45.57 16.41 -10.16
N ASN A 348 45.68 15.70 -9.04
CA ASN A 348 46.96 15.38 -8.40
C ASN A 348 47.11 13.85 -8.32
N GLY A 349 47.41 13.25 -9.48
CA GLY A 349 47.61 11.81 -9.62
C GLY A 349 48.87 11.55 -10.43
N VAL A 350 49.84 10.89 -9.80
CA VAL A 350 51.10 10.51 -10.41
C VAL A 350 50.88 9.21 -11.19
N ALA A 351 51.09 9.29 -12.51
CA ALA A 351 51.47 8.20 -13.43
C ALA A 351 50.47 7.58 -14.43
N ASP A 352 49.14 7.72 -14.37
CA ASP A 352 48.28 7.14 -15.43
C ASP A 352 47.01 7.96 -15.72
N ILE A 353 47.20 9.10 -16.41
CA ILE A 353 46.10 9.84 -17.04
C ILE A 353 46.23 9.66 -18.56
N ASN A 354 45.45 8.75 -19.14
CA ASN A 354 45.32 8.61 -20.61
C ASN A 354 44.38 9.67 -21.22
N ALA A 355 44.49 10.94 -20.80
CA ALA A 355 43.68 12.05 -21.30
C ALA A 355 44.48 13.36 -21.34
N TYR A 356 45.02 13.66 -22.53
CA TYR A 356 45.48 14.94 -23.09
C TYR A 356 45.37 16.21 -22.21
N SER A 357 46.51 16.82 -21.84
CA SER A 357 46.61 18.25 -21.52
C SER A 357 47.83 18.90 -22.20
N LEU A 358 47.57 19.99 -22.92
CA LEU A 358 48.40 20.81 -23.81
C LEU A 358 48.92 22.07 -23.07
N GLU A 359 50.21 22.42 -23.18
CA GLU A 359 50.80 23.65 -22.60
C GLU A 359 51.18 24.66 -23.71
N LEU A 360 50.77 25.93 -23.56
CA LEU A 360 51.04 27.05 -24.47
C LEU A 360 51.83 28.16 -23.75
N GLY A 361 53.09 28.38 -24.13
CA GLY A 361 53.87 29.59 -23.82
C GLY A 361 55.28 29.33 -23.28
N GLY A 362 56.28 29.28 -24.18
CA GLY A 362 57.71 29.28 -23.82
C GLY A 362 58.29 30.69 -23.62
N PRO A 363 59.48 30.82 -22.99
CA PRO A 363 59.92 32.05 -22.32
C PRO A 363 60.72 32.98 -23.27
N ASN A 364 60.08 33.95 -23.93
CA ASN A 364 60.79 35.17 -24.39
C ASN A 364 59.84 36.34 -24.74
N PRO A 365 59.60 37.33 -23.84
CA PRO A 365 58.61 38.38 -24.06
C PRO A 365 59.17 39.67 -24.72
N THR A 366 60.29 39.64 -25.45
CA THR A 366 60.95 40.88 -25.92
C THR A 366 60.76 41.24 -27.40
N ALA A 367 59.83 40.62 -28.13
CA ALA A 367 59.44 41.10 -29.47
C ALA A 367 57.91 41.28 -29.54
N THR A 368 57.48 42.33 -30.24
CA THR A 368 56.09 42.85 -30.33
C THR A 368 55.07 41.92 -31.02
N SER A 369 55.30 40.61 -31.05
CA SER A 369 54.38 39.61 -31.56
C SER A 369 54.11 38.57 -30.46
N ARG A 370 52.86 38.51 -29.99
CA ARG A 370 52.39 37.48 -29.05
C ARG A 370 52.34 36.13 -29.79
N GLU A 371 53.29 35.25 -29.52
CA GLU A 371 53.40 33.93 -30.15
C GLU A 371 53.20 32.79 -29.14
N GLY A 372 52.43 31.77 -29.53
CA GLY A 372 52.31 30.49 -28.81
C GLY A 372 52.82 29.36 -29.70
N THR A 373 53.67 28.48 -29.18
CA THR A 373 54.27 27.37 -29.95
C THR A 373 53.97 26.03 -29.28
N LEU A 374 53.47 25.05 -30.04
CA LEU A 374 53.36 23.64 -29.67
C LEU A 374 54.53 22.87 -30.32
N LEU A 375 55.40 22.29 -29.50
CA LEU A 375 56.58 21.55 -29.96
C LEU A 375 56.27 20.04 -29.99
N PHE A 376 56.42 19.39 -31.14
CA PHE A 376 56.41 17.93 -31.22
C PHE A 376 57.85 17.43 -31.22
N HIS A 377 58.26 16.83 -30.11
CA HIS A 377 59.61 16.29 -29.98
C HIS A 377 59.65 14.87 -30.54
N HIS A 378 60.57 14.61 -31.46
CA HIS A 378 61.01 13.25 -31.77
C HIS A 378 62.53 13.19 -31.60
N HIS A 379 63.02 12.43 -30.62
CA HIS A 379 64.45 12.18 -30.36
C HIS A 379 65.34 13.44 -30.29
N GLY A 380 65.08 14.33 -29.33
CA GLY A 380 66.08 15.32 -28.89
C GLY A 380 66.37 16.49 -29.83
N ALA A 381 65.67 16.61 -30.95
CA ALA A 381 65.66 17.82 -31.80
C ALA A 381 64.22 18.20 -32.18
N VAL A 382 63.97 19.51 -32.34
CA VAL A 382 62.67 20.00 -32.84
C VAL A 382 62.62 19.70 -34.33
N ALA A 383 61.95 18.61 -34.72
CA ALA A 383 61.77 18.28 -36.13
C ALA A 383 60.83 19.28 -36.81
N HIS A 384 59.74 19.63 -36.12
CA HIS A 384 58.71 20.54 -36.61
C HIS A 384 58.08 21.33 -35.46
N GLN A 385 57.78 22.60 -35.68
CA GLN A 385 57.05 23.45 -34.74
C GLN A 385 55.67 23.83 -35.30
N LEU A 386 54.65 23.86 -34.42
CA LEU A 386 53.37 24.53 -34.67
C LEU A 386 53.41 25.91 -34.03
N ARG A 387 53.57 26.97 -34.82
CA ARG A 387 53.69 28.36 -34.34
C ARG A 387 52.41 29.14 -34.64
N TYR A 388 51.82 29.79 -33.65
CA TYR A 388 50.73 30.74 -33.86
C TYR A 388 51.26 32.17 -33.78
N THR A 389 51.26 32.90 -34.90
CA THR A 389 51.68 34.32 -34.97
C THR A 389 50.76 35.08 -35.93
N ALA A 390 50.47 36.34 -35.64
CA ALA A 390 49.63 37.22 -36.45
C ALA A 390 48.25 36.65 -36.89
N GLY A 391 47.64 35.77 -36.08
CA GLY A 391 46.31 35.22 -36.35
C GLY A 391 46.28 33.86 -37.06
N TRP A 392 47.43 33.31 -37.43
CA TRP A 392 47.54 32.08 -38.23
C TRP A 392 48.43 31.04 -37.54
N LEU A 393 48.08 29.77 -37.72
CA LEU A 393 48.83 28.61 -37.22
C LEU A 393 49.72 28.04 -38.34
N TYR A 394 51.04 28.05 -38.14
CA TYR A 394 52.06 27.63 -39.11
C TYR A 394 52.68 26.28 -38.73
N LEU A 395 52.97 25.43 -39.72
CA LEU A 395 53.78 24.21 -39.61
C LEU A 395 55.13 24.47 -40.27
N GLU A 396 56.19 24.57 -39.49
CA GLU A 396 57.52 24.96 -39.99
C GLU A 396 58.59 23.95 -39.56
N ALA A 397 59.56 23.70 -40.45
CA ALA A 397 60.81 23.04 -40.08
C ALA A 397 61.68 24.06 -39.31
N ALA A 398 62.19 23.68 -38.14
CA ALA A 398 62.98 24.60 -37.32
C ALA A 398 64.36 24.88 -37.97
N GLY A 399 64.60 26.10 -38.47
CA GLY A 399 65.97 26.53 -38.81
C GLY A 399 66.18 27.57 -39.92
N THR A 400 65.19 27.91 -40.75
CA THR A 400 65.39 28.90 -41.83
C THR A 400 64.80 30.25 -41.43
N GLY A 401 65.64 31.25 -41.29
CA GLY A 401 65.28 32.59 -40.83
C GLY A 401 64.18 33.29 -41.63
N TYR A 402 63.51 34.21 -40.94
CA TYR A 402 62.49 35.14 -41.42
C TYR A 402 62.80 35.74 -42.81
N GLY A 403 61.85 35.66 -43.75
CA GLY A 403 62.03 36.23 -45.09
C GLY A 403 60.78 36.21 -45.96
N THR A 404 59.92 37.22 -45.76
CA THR A 404 58.98 37.83 -46.71
C THR A 404 58.93 37.26 -48.14
N THR A 405 57.97 36.39 -48.45
CA THR A 405 56.96 36.52 -49.52
C THR A 405 56.32 35.16 -49.83
N ASN A 406 55.00 35.13 -49.67
CA ASN A 406 54.02 34.25 -50.32
C ASN A 406 53.89 32.77 -49.89
N THR A 407 52.72 32.55 -49.27
CA THR A 407 51.92 31.32 -49.08
C THR A 407 52.45 30.22 -48.14
N PRO A 408 51.71 29.90 -47.05
CA PRO A 408 51.99 28.72 -46.24
C PRO A 408 51.72 27.46 -47.08
N GLY A 409 52.80 26.85 -47.57
CA GLY A 409 52.78 25.60 -48.31
C GLY A 409 53.48 24.51 -47.52
N LEU A 410 52.87 23.33 -47.46
CA LEU A 410 53.57 22.11 -47.04
C LEU A 410 54.53 21.72 -48.18
N LEU A 411 55.76 22.21 -48.15
CA LEU A 411 56.77 21.88 -49.16
C LEU A 411 57.33 20.47 -48.90
N VAL A 412 56.65 19.44 -49.42
CA VAL A 412 57.19 18.09 -49.49
C VAL A 412 57.99 17.99 -50.80
N GLY A 413 59.29 17.70 -50.67
CA GLY A 413 60.32 17.82 -51.72
C GLY A 413 59.87 17.64 -53.18
N GLY A 414 60.16 18.64 -53.99
CA GLY A 414 60.51 18.50 -55.42
C GLY A 414 59.38 18.40 -56.45
N SER A 415 58.12 18.11 -56.13
CA SER A 415 57.07 18.01 -57.18
C SER A 415 55.63 18.30 -56.76
N LEU A 416 55.34 18.65 -55.50
CA LEU A 416 53.98 18.96 -55.04
C LEU A 416 53.80 20.47 -54.80
N LEU A 417 53.07 21.14 -55.70
CA LEU A 417 52.64 22.54 -55.53
C LEU A 417 51.30 22.53 -54.78
N ALA A 418 51.37 22.55 -53.44
CA ALA A 418 50.22 22.66 -52.55
C ALA A 418 50.18 24.05 -51.89
N ALA A 419 49.24 24.90 -52.30
CA ALA A 419 49.09 26.27 -51.79
C ALA A 419 47.84 26.41 -50.92
N VAL A 420 47.97 26.97 -49.73
CA VAL A 420 46.81 27.42 -48.95
C VAL A 420 46.63 28.91 -49.14
N ASN A 421 45.51 29.31 -49.73
CA ASN A 421 45.16 30.71 -49.98
C ASN A 421 43.75 30.96 -49.44
N GLY A 422 43.59 31.91 -48.52
CA GLY A 422 42.27 32.27 -47.95
C GLY A 422 41.53 31.16 -47.19
N GLY A 423 42.22 30.11 -46.73
CA GLY A 423 41.61 28.97 -46.01
C GLY A 423 41.08 27.83 -46.90
N ASN A 424 41.54 27.79 -48.15
CA ASN A 424 41.29 26.74 -49.13
C ASN A 424 42.62 26.09 -49.54
N VAL A 425 42.65 24.76 -49.71
CA VAL A 425 43.85 23.98 -50.06
C VAL A 425 43.84 23.69 -51.57
N GLY A 426 44.83 24.20 -52.32
CA GLY A 426 45.00 23.95 -53.76
C GLY A 426 46.10 22.93 -54.03
N ILE A 427 45.84 21.88 -54.81
CA ILE A 427 46.85 20.94 -55.33
C ILE A 427 46.96 21.16 -56.84
N GLY A 428 48.11 21.64 -57.31
CA GLY A 428 48.35 21.99 -58.72
C GLY A 428 47.84 23.39 -59.13
N THR A 429 47.23 24.15 -58.21
CA THR A 429 46.74 25.53 -58.42
C THR A 429 47.06 26.43 -57.25
N THR A 430 47.35 27.70 -57.52
CA THR A 430 47.64 28.73 -56.50
C THR A 430 46.43 29.57 -56.10
N ASN A 431 45.27 29.39 -56.78
CA ASN A 431 44.03 30.12 -56.53
C ASN A 431 42.84 29.17 -56.25
N PRO A 432 42.86 28.39 -55.16
CA PRO A 432 41.79 27.45 -54.85
C PRO A 432 40.49 28.19 -54.48
N THR A 433 39.45 28.02 -55.30
CA THR A 433 38.12 28.61 -55.08
C THR A 433 37.22 27.78 -54.14
N SER A 434 37.64 26.54 -53.82
CA SER A 434 36.94 25.59 -52.94
C SER A 434 37.88 25.06 -51.83
N LYS A 435 37.31 24.51 -50.75
CA LYS A 435 38.08 24.08 -49.54
C LYS A 435 39.24 23.12 -49.82
N LEU A 436 39.07 22.24 -50.80
CA LEU A 436 40.12 21.45 -51.42
C LEU A 436 39.90 21.54 -52.93
N SER A 437 40.83 22.17 -53.64
CA SER A 437 40.80 22.35 -55.10
C SER A 437 41.97 21.61 -55.71
N VAL A 438 41.70 20.57 -56.50
CA VAL A 438 42.72 19.83 -57.24
C VAL A 438 42.54 20.19 -58.71
N GLN A 439 43.50 20.90 -59.28
CA GLN A 439 43.40 21.42 -60.65
C GLN A 439 44.72 21.13 -61.40
N PRO A 440 44.63 20.65 -62.65
CA PRO A 440 45.82 20.35 -63.44
C PRO A 440 46.47 21.63 -64.00
N ALA A 441 47.76 21.56 -64.34
CA ALA A 441 48.45 22.63 -65.06
C ALA A 441 48.06 22.65 -66.55
N ASP A 442 48.23 23.79 -67.23
CA ASP A 442 47.91 23.93 -68.66
C ASP A 442 48.64 22.88 -69.51
N GLY A 443 47.91 22.12 -70.34
CA GLY A 443 48.44 21.06 -71.21
C GLY A 443 48.43 19.64 -70.63
N TRP A 444 47.93 19.43 -69.41
CA TRP A 444 47.66 18.07 -68.90
C TRP A 444 46.57 17.36 -69.71
N SER A 445 46.76 16.07 -69.96
CA SER A 445 45.83 15.26 -70.76
C SER A 445 44.57 14.93 -69.98
N ASP A 446 43.40 14.96 -70.65
CA ASP A 446 42.12 14.52 -70.09
C ASP A 446 42.11 13.04 -69.69
N GLU A 447 43.04 12.23 -70.21
CA GLU A 447 43.22 10.82 -69.86
C GLU A 447 44.15 10.60 -68.65
N THR A 448 44.69 11.67 -68.06
CA THR A 448 45.51 11.61 -66.85
C THR A 448 44.66 12.02 -65.63
N PRO A 449 44.58 11.19 -64.57
CA PRO A 449 43.73 11.50 -63.43
C PRO A 449 44.31 12.62 -62.55
N LEU A 450 43.44 13.55 -62.14
CA LEU A 450 43.63 14.60 -61.13
C LEU A 450 43.84 14.02 -59.73
N PHE A 451 43.14 12.94 -59.42
CA PHE A 451 43.24 12.22 -58.15
C PHE A 451 42.98 10.75 -58.41
N GLU A 452 43.84 9.85 -57.95
CA GLU A 452 43.61 8.42 -58.07
C GLU A 452 43.93 7.66 -56.79
N VAL A 453 43.07 6.71 -56.48
CA VAL A 453 43.25 5.64 -55.51
C VAL A 453 43.54 4.39 -56.33
N LYS A 454 44.74 3.81 -56.17
CA LYS A 454 45.18 2.62 -56.89
C LYS A 454 45.19 1.39 -55.99
N ASN A 455 44.95 0.21 -56.55
CA ASN A 455 45.16 -1.06 -55.85
C ASN A 455 46.67 -1.39 -55.73
N LYS A 456 47.00 -2.49 -55.06
CA LYS A 456 48.39 -2.93 -54.84
C LYS A 456 49.17 -3.23 -56.14
N TYR A 457 48.49 -3.39 -57.27
CA TYR A 457 49.10 -3.64 -58.57
C TYR A 457 49.26 -2.35 -59.41
N GLY A 458 48.95 -1.19 -58.82
CA GLY A 458 49.07 0.11 -59.48
C GLY A 458 47.93 0.46 -60.43
N VAL A 459 46.82 -0.30 -60.40
CA VAL A 459 45.62 -0.04 -61.21
C VAL A 459 44.68 0.91 -60.45
N PRO A 460 44.22 2.02 -61.06
CA PRO A 460 43.29 2.93 -60.38
C PRO A 460 41.97 2.23 -60.08
N VAL A 461 41.54 2.20 -58.82
CA VAL A 461 40.22 1.72 -58.36
C VAL A 461 39.22 2.87 -58.17
N LEU A 462 39.72 4.09 -57.99
CA LEU A 462 38.95 5.33 -58.10
C LEU A 462 39.87 6.39 -58.68
N ALA A 463 39.46 7.08 -59.73
CA ALA A 463 40.26 8.07 -60.41
C ALA A 463 39.36 9.21 -60.89
N VAL A 464 39.66 10.43 -60.50
CA VAL A 464 39.01 11.66 -60.93
C VAL A 464 39.84 12.23 -62.06
N TYR A 465 39.26 12.37 -63.24
CA TYR A 465 39.86 12.94 -64.44
C TYR A 465 39.26 14.33 -64.69
N ASN A 466 39.84 15.07 -65.64
CA ASN A 466 39.36 16.41 -65.99
C ASN A 466 37.90 16.40 -66.50
N ASN A 467 37.44 15.30 -67.10
CA ASN A 467 36.11 15.13 -67.69
C ASN A 467 35.14 14.26 -66.87
N GLY A 468 35.56 13.72 -65.72
CA GLY A 468 34.67 12.90 -64.88
C GLY A 468 35.38 11.98 -63.88
N VAL A 469 34.60 11.26 -63.08
CA VAL A 469 35.12 10.29 -62.10
C VAL A 469 34.95 8.87 -62.62
N ARG A 470 36.03 8.09 -62.66
CA ARG A 470 36.03 6.66 -62.96
C ARG A 470 36.28 5.88 -61.68
N ILE A 471 35.36 5.01 -61.29
CA ILE A 471 35.55 4.08 -60.17
C ILE A 471 35.63 2.68 -60.77
N ASN A 472 36.82 2.08 -60.73
CA ASN A 472 37.04 0.74 -61.25
C ASN A 472 36.90 -0.26 -60.10
N VAL A 473 35.89 -1.10 -60.20
CA VAL A 473 35.69 -2.22 -59.28
C VAL A 473 36.31 -3.45 -59.96
N GLU A 474 37.27 -4.11 -59.31
CA GLU A 474 37.86 -5.34 -59.84
C GLU A 474 36.77 -6.40 -60.07
N HIS A 475 36.64 -6.85 -61.33
CA HIS A 475 35.81 -7.99 -61.71
C HIS A 475 36.72 -9.17 -62.02
N ASN A 476 36.92 -10.07 -61.04
CA ASN A 476 37.50 -11.37 -61.31
C ASN A 476 36.41 -12.29 -61.85
N GLU A 477 36.65 -12.92 -63.01
CA GLU A 477 35.70 -13.79 -63.71
C GLU A 477 35.34 -15.09 -62.94
N TYR A 478 35.86 -15.27 -61.72
CA TYR A 478 35.51 -16.37 -60.84
C TYR A 478 35.25 -15.86 -59.41
N SER A 479 33.99 -15.97 -58.98
CA SER A 479 33.43 -15.70 -57.63
C SER A 479 32.97 -14.25 -57.36
N LYS A 480 31.66 -14.07 -57.18
CA LYS A 480 31.07 -12.85 -56.59
C LYS A 480 31.65 -12.62 -55.18
N SER A 481 32.19 -11.43 -54.91
CA SER A 481 32.23 -10.86 -53.57
C SER A 481 31.44 -9.55 -53.52
N VAL A 482 31.07 -9.21 -52.31
CA VAL A 482 29.92 -8.42 -51.86
C VAL A 482 30.27 -6.94 -51.84
N LYS A 483 29.36 -6.09 -52.37
CA LYS A 483 29.30 -4.62 -52.28
C LYS A 483 30.06 -3.83 -53.35
N GLY A 484 29.28 -3.31 -54.30
CA GLY A 484 28.97 -1.89 -54.31
C GLY A 484 27.60 -1.76 -54.93
N GLY A 485 26.71 -0.93 -54.37
CA GLY A 485 26.07 0.07 -55.22
C GLY A 485 27.25 0.91 -55.72
N PHE A 486 27.70 0.79 -56.97
CA PHE A 486 27.07 0.30 -58.21
C PHE A 486 25.79 1.03 -58.58
N ALA A 487 25.91 1.94 -59.55
CA ALA A 487 24.89 1.99 -60.57
C ALA A 487 25.03 0.73 -61.43
N ILE A 488 24.03 -0.17 -61.39
CA ILE A 488 23.87 -1.24 -62.39
C ILE A 488 23.08 -0.64 -63.55
N GLY A 489 23.80 -0.06 -64.50
CA GLY A 489 23.29 0.15 -65.85
C GLY A 489 23.92 -0.89 -66.77
N GLY A 490 23.11 -1.59 -67.57
CA GLY A 490 23.64 -2.49 -68.60
C GLY A 490 24.33 -1.69 -69.71
N PHE A 491 25.53 -2.09 -70.09
CA PHE A 491 26.25 -1.59 -71.26
C PHE A 491 25.88 -2.48 -72.46
N ASP A 492 24.87 -2.08 -73.23
CA ASP A 492 24.61 -2.65 -74.55
C ASP A 492 24.44 -1.51 -75.57
N TYR A 493 25.00 -1.71 -76.75
CA TYR A 493 25.22 -0.69 -77.79
C TYR A 493 23.96 -0.41 -78.64
N ALA A 494 22.79 -0.96 -78.32
CA ALA A 494 21.59 -0.82 -79.13
C ALA A 494 20.52 0.06 -78.47
N LYS A 495 20.35 1.28 -79.02
CA LYS A 495 19.26 2.21 -78.70
C LYS A 495 17.88 1.58 -78.92
N SER A 496 17.15 1.23 -77.87
CA SER A 496 15.67 1.33 -77.91
C SER A 496 15.09 1.67 -76.52
N SER A 497 14.62 2.91 -76.43
CA SER A 497 13.69 3.49 -75.45
C SER A 497 13.23 2.61 -74.27
N LYS A 498 13.96 2.69 -73.15
CA LYS A 498 13.42 2.91 -71.79
C LYS A 498 14.54 2.84 -70.77
N THR A 499 14.96 4.00 -70.28
CA THR A 499 15.67 4.16 -69.01
C THR A 499 14.73 3.70 -67.89
N VAL A 500 15.11 2.64 -67.18
CA VAL A 500 14.44 2.24 -65.94
C VAL A 500 15.40 2.55 -64.81
N ASP A 501 15.07 3.53 -63.99
CA ASP A 501 15.88 3.93 -62.83
C ASP A 501 15.73 2.87 -61.74
N PHE A 502 16.57 1.83 -61.73
CA PHE A 502 16.39 0.70 -60.81
C PHE A 502 16.49 1.07 -59.31
N MET A 503 17.06 2.23 -59.00
CA MET A 503 17.08 2.80 -57.67
C MET A 503 17.10 4.32 -57.76
N ASN A 504 16.14 4.99 -57.12
CA ASN A 504 16.05 6.45 -57.06
C ASN A 504 16.08 6.89 -55.59
N ILE A 505 17.01 7.78 -55.23
CA ILE A 505 17.18 8.28 -53.86
C ILE A 505 16.91 9.78 -53.88
N THR A 506 15.85 10.21 -53.21
CA THR A 506 15.51 11.62 -52.96
C THR A 506 15.70 11.95 -51.48
N PRO A 507 15.82 13.24 -51.07
CA PRO A 507 16.03 13.62 -49.66
C PRO A 507 14.97 13.07 -48.70
N ASP A 508 13.80 12.73 -49.25
CA ASP A 508 12.60 12.27 -48.58
C ASP A 508 12.35 10.76 -48.75
N SER A 509 12.97 10.05 -49.71
CA SER A 509 12.73 8.60 -49.88
C SER A 509 13.83 7.85 -50.64
N ILE A 510 13.91 6.53 -50.39
CA ILE A 510 14.67 5.59 -51.21
C ILE A 510 13.66 4.69 -51.95
N ARG A 511 13.71 4.66 -53.27
CA ARG A 511 12.84 3.88 -54.15
C ARG A 511 13.65 2.87 -54.96
N PHE A 512 13.24 1.60 -54.97
CA PHE A 512 13.79 0.58 -55.87
C PHE A 512 12.76 0.28 -56.98
N ASN A 513 13.13 0.41 -58.26
CA ASN A 513 12.25 0.04 -59.39
C ASN A 513 12.80 -1.24 -60.04
N ILE A 514 11.98 -2.26 -60.30
CA ILE A 514 12.42 -3.51 -60.95
C ILE A 514 11.60 -3.74 -62.22
N ASN A 515 12.28 -4.07 -63.32
CA ASN A 515 11.68 -4.35 -64.62
C ASN A 515 11.35 -5.85 -64.76
N ASN A 516 10.07 -6.19 -64.86
CA ASN A 516 9.60 -7.55 -65.11
C ASN A 516 9.58 -7.88 -66.61
N LYS A 517 10.73 -8.21 -67.20
CA LYS A 517 10.79 -8.77 -68.57
C LYS A 517 11.22 -10.24 -68.58
N SER A 518 10.64 -10.97 -69.51
CA SER A 518 10.35 -12.41 -69.53
C SER A 518 11.51 -13.40 -69.75
N SER A 519 12.77 -13.03 -69.56
CA SER A 519 13.90 -13.93 -69.87
C SER A 519 15.00 -13.88 -68.79
N LYS A 520 15.21 -15.04 -68.15
CA LYS A 520 15.90 -15.25 -66.88
C LYS A 520 17.37 -14.81 -66.85
N ALA A 521 17.79 -14.28 -65.70
CA ALA A 521 19.14 -14.51 -65.18
C ALA A 521 19.08 -15.09 -63.75
N VAL A 522 19.96 -16.07 -63.50
CA VAL A 522 19.88 -17.10 -62.46
C VAL A 522 20.42 -16.61 -61.10
N LYS A 523 19.70 -15.67 -60.47
CA LYS A 523 19.89 -15.12 -59.09
C LYS A 523 20.65 -13.78 -58.99
N GLY A 524 19.89 -12.75 -58.64
CA GLY A 524 20.28 -11.56 -57.88
C GLY A 524 19.05 -11.07 -57.10
N GLY A 525 19.11 -11.05 -55.76
CA GLY A 525 17.98 -10.84 -54.82
C GLY A 525 17.38 -9.42 -54.86
N PHE A 526 16.27 -9.10 -54.17
CA PHE A 526 15.64 -9.61 -52.94
C PHE A 526 14.20 -10.08 -53.26
N ALA A 527 13.91 -11.38 -53.12
CA ALA A 527 12.61 -11.96 -53.47
C ALA A 527 11.71 -12.08 -52.22
N ILE A 528 10.51 -11.49 -52.27
CA ILE A 528 9.35 -11.96 -51.50
C ILE A 528 8.22 -12.16 -52.52
N GLY A 529 7.89 -13.41 -52.82
CA GLY A 529 6.83 -13.80 -53.76
C GLY A 529 6.54 -15.30 -53.67
N GLY A 530 5.26 -15.67 -53.72
CA GLY A 530 4.73 -17.00 -53.40
C GLY A 530 4.86 -18.06 -54.50
N TYR A 531 4.63 -19.31 -54.12
CA TYR A 531 4.74 -20.50 -54.96
C TYR A 531 3.39 -20.82 -55.61
N GLY A 532 3.24 -20.64 -56.93
CA GLY A 532 2.01 -20.98 -57.65
C GLY A 532 2.17 -20.98 -59.18
N ASN A 533 1.62 -22.00 -59.85
CA ASN A 533 1.89 -22.33 -61.26
C ASN A 533 1.02 -21.60 -62.31
N THR A 534 0.36 -20.49 -61.98
CA THR A 534 -0.59 -19.84 -62.90
C THR A 534 -0.15 -18.43 -63.25
N LYS A 535 0.26 -18.23 -64.51
CA LYS A 535 0.74 -16.97 -65.09
C LYS A 535 -0.44 -16.07 -65.48
N GLY A 536 -0.78 -15.09 -64.64
CA GLY A 536 -1.64 -13.96 -65.02
C GLY A 536 -1.06 -12.68 -64.44
N ASP A 537 -1.05 -11.60 -65.24
CA ASP A 537 -0.52 -10.29 -64.84
C ASP A 537 -1.28 -9.74 -63.64
N ILE A 538 -0.66 -9.81 -62.46
CA ILE A 538 -1.11 -9.06 -61.29
C ILE A 538 0.07 -8.24 -60.75
N ASN A 539 -0.10 -6.91 -60.75
CA ASN A 539 0.75 -5.96 -60.05
C ASN A 539 0.63 -6.23 -58.55
N GLU A 540 1.69 -6.74 -57.94
CA GLU A 540 1.72 -7.03 -56.51
C GLU A 540 2.73 -6.09 -55.82
N ASP A 541 2.23 -5.09 -55.11
CA ASP A 541 3.02 -4.22 -54.24
C ASP A 541 3.33 -4.97 -52.93
N PHE A 542 4.59 -5.36 -52.70
CA PHE A 542 4.95 -6.19 -51.53
C PHE A 542 5.37 -5.39 -50.29
N MET A 543 5.71 -4.11 -50.43
CA MET A 543 6.03 -3.21 -49.32
C MET A 543 5.89 -1.74 -49.75
N TYR A 544 4.90 -1.03 -49.18
CA TYR A 544 4.63 0.38 -49.46
C TYR A 544 4.99 1.21 -48.22
N ILE A 545 6.17 1.85 -48.24
CA ILE A 545 6.55 2.85 -47.22
C ILE A 545 6.94 4.12 -47.99
N THR A 546 6.04 5.10 -48.04
CA THR A 546 6.29 6.42 -48.64
C THR A 546 6.25 7.50 -47.55
N PRO A 547 7.07 8.56 -47.65
CA PRO A 547 6.95 9.74 -46.79
C PRO A 547 5.67 10.57 -47.05
N GLN A 548 4.99 10.34 -48.19
CA GLN A 548 3.71 10.97 -48.54
C GLN A 548 2.64 9.90 -48.79
N ALA A 549 1.77 9.73 -47.81
CA ALA A 549 0.58 8.92 -47.91
C ALA A 549 -0.58 9.74 -48.51
N SER A 550 -0.50 9.96 -49.83
CA SER A 550 -1.45 10.72 -50.65
C SER A 550 -1.70 12.18 -50.20
N ASN A 551 -2.25 13.00 -51.09
CA ASN A 551 -2.56 14.41 -50.80
C ASN A 551 -3.71 14.57 -49.77
N ASN A 552 -4.21 13.46 -49.20
CA ASN A 552 -5.32 13.40 -48.25
C ASN A 552 -4.92 12.90 -46.83
N GLY A 553 -3.63 12.81 -46.48
CA GLY A 553 -3.19 12.66 -45.08
C GLY A 553 -3.43 11.29 -44.42
N THR A 554 -2.89 10.19 -44.98
CA THR A 554 -3.18 8.83 -44.49
C THR A 554 -2.01 8.14 -43.76
N TYR A 555 -1.86 8.31 -42.44
CA TYR A 555 -0.83 7.65 -41.62
C TYR A 555 -0.98 6.11 -41.52
N THR A 556 -0.72 5.36 -42.60
CA THR A 556 -0.93 3.91 -42.63
C THR A 556 0.37 3.12 -42.84
N THR A 557 0.56 2.01 -42.11
CA THR A 557 1.66 1.06 -42.29
C THR A 557 1.13 -0.16 -43.04
N LYS A 558 1.66 -0.50 -44.22
CA LYS A 558 1.22 -1.65 -45.03
C LYS A 558 2.40 -2.57 -45.37
N MET A 559 2.37 -3.82 -44.90
CA MET A 559 3.46 -4.79 -45.10
C MET A 559 2.88 -6.18 -45.41
N GLY A 560 3.25 -6.78 -46.55
CA GLY A 560 2.75 -8.09 -46.99
C GLY A 560 1.88 -8.00 -48.25
N PHE A 561 1.79 -9.11 -48.99
CA PHE A 561 1.09 -9.15 -50.27
C PHE A 561 -0.39 -8.76 -50.13
N GLU A 562 -0.81 -7.72 -50.87
CA GLU A 562 -2.15 -7.13 -50.83
C GLU A 562 -2.64 -6.67 -49.45
N ALA A 563 -1.71 -6.45 -48.51
CA ALA A 563 -2.01 -5.84 -47.22
C ALA A 563 -2.54 -4.41 -47.41
N GLY A 564 -3.76 -4.13 -46.97
CA GLY A 564 -4.40 -2.82 -47.12
C GLY A 564 -4.59 -2.37 -48.57
N LYS A 565 -4.64 -3.30 -49.55
CA LYS A 565 -4.68 -3.01 -51.00
C LYS A 565 -5.73 -1.96 -51.35
N ASN A 566 -6.96 -2.11 -50.84
CA ASN A 566 -8.05 -1.20 -51.16
C ASN A 566 -8.15 -0.03 -50.16
N SER A 567 -7.28 0.07 -49.16
CA SER A 567 -7.46 0.99 -48.03
C SER A 567 -7.16 2.46 -48.32
N SER A 568 -8.17 3.32 -48.10
CA SER A 568 -8.12 4.78 -48.22
C SER A 568 -8.26 5.54 -46.88
N GLY A 569 -8.53 4.86 -45.76
CA GLY A 569 -8.65 5.47 -44.42
C GLY A 569 -7.31 5.69 -43.70
N PRO A 570 -7.15 6.76 -42.87
CA PRO A 570 -5.92 7.06 -42.14
C PRO A 570 -5.68 6.19 -40.89
N HIS A 571 -4.46 6.23 -40.32
CA HIS A 571 -4.08 5.64 -39.01
C HIS A 571 -4.11 4.10 -38.89
N ASN A 572 -4.04 3.37 -40.00
CA ASN A 572 -4.11 1.91 -40.01
C ASN A 572 -2.73 1.22 -39.99
N THR A 573 -2.63 0.04 -39.38
CA THR A 573 -1.45 -0.86 -39.49
C THR A 573 -1.88 -2.20 -40.03
N PHE A 574 -1.40 -2.58 -41.22
CA PHE A 574 -1.70 -3.84 -41.91
C PHE A 574 -0.40 -4.61 -42.14
N VAL A 575 -0.27 -5.78 -41.52
CA VAL A 575 0.94 -6.62 -41.62
C VAL A 575 0.56 -8.09 -41.85
N GLY A 576 0.73 -8.61 -43.06
CA GLY A 576 0.44 -10.01 -43.42
C GLY A 576 -0.21 -10.18 -44.80
N TYR A 577 -0.16 -11.39 -45.36
CA TYR A 577 -0.78 -11.76 -46.65
C TYR A 577 -2.30 -11.50 -46.60
N TYR A 578 -2.82 -10.59 -47.43
CA TYR A 578 -4.21 -10.10 -47.45
C TYR A 578 -4.72 -9.38 -46.18
N ALA A 579 -3.86 -8.97 -45.24
CA ALA A 579 -4.28 -8.24 -44.03
C ALA A 579 -4.97 -6.92 -44.41
N GLY A 580 -6.23 -6.72 -44.01
CA GLY A 580 -6.97 -5.50 -44.32
C GLY A 580 -7.23 -5.23 -45.80
N LYS A 581 -7.10 -6.22 -46.69
CA LYS A 581 -7.24 -6.05 -48.15
C LYS A 581 -8.51 -5.28 -48.56
N GLY A 582 -9.63 -5.56 -47.90
CA GLY A 582 -10.96 -5.03 -48.18
C GLY A 582 -11.32 -3.71 -47.49
N ALA A 583 -10.40 -3.07 -46.75
CA ALA A 583 -10.56 -1.81 -45.99
C ALA A 583 -10.92 -0.56 -46.83
N ALA A 584 -11.89 -0.66 -47.75
CA ALA A 584 -11.93 0.07 -49.02
C ALA A 584 -12.53 1.49 -49.04
N SER A 585 -12.67 2.19 -47.91
CA SER A 585 -13.45 3.43 -47.89
C SER A 585 -13.03 4.43 -46.79
N ASN A 586 -13.50 5.68 -46.93
CA ASN A 586 -13.32 6.84 -46.03
C ASN A 586 -13.91 6.67 -44.61
N GLY A 587 -13.86 5.46 -44.03
CA GLY A 587 -14.42 5.13 -42.71
C GLY A 587 -13.69 3.99 -41.97
N ALA A 588 -12.81 3.25 -42.65
CA ALA A 588 -11.99 2.21 -42.03
C ALA A 588 -10.66 2.78 -41.51
N ALA A 589 -10.71 3.71 -40.57
CA ALA A 589 -9.54 4.36 -39.96
C ALA A 589 -9.13 3.72 -38.63
N SER A 590 -7.87 3.93 -38.21
CA SER A 590 -7.37 3.55 -36.88
C SER A 590 -7.46 2.05 -36.54
N ASN A 591 -7.28 1.16 -37.52
CA ASN A 591 -7.28 -0.30 -37.35
C ASN A 591 -5.88 -0.89 -37.28
N ILE A 592 -5.71 -1.99 -36.54
CA ILE A 592 -4.47 -2.78 -36.51
C ILE A 592 -4.80 -4.21 -36.95
N PHE A 593 -4.45 -4.60 -38.17
CA PHE A 593 -4.60 -5.96 -38.69
C PHE A 593 -3.25 -6.62 -38.94
N ILE A 594 -2.92 -7.63 -38.14
CA ILE A 594 -1.64 -8.33 -38.20
C ILE A 594 -1.88 -9.84 -38.29
N GLY A 595 -1.39 -10.49 -39.35
CA GLY A 595 -1.64 -11.90 -39.66
C GLY A 595 -2.29 -12.11 -41.02
N GLU A 596 -2.12 -13.31 -41.61
CA GLU A 596 -2.73 -13.61 -42.91
C GLU A 596 -4.26 -13.48 -42.86
N ALA A 597 -4.83 -12.79 -43.83
CA ALA A 597 -6.25 -12.51 -44.01
C ALA A 597 -6.95 -11.84 -42.81
N SER A 598 -6.20 -11.30 -41.83
CA SER A 598 -6.78 -10.54 -40.72
C SER A 598 -7.54 -9.32 -41.24
N GLY A 599 -8.81 -9.17 -40.88
CA GLY A 599 -9.65 -8.07 -41.38
C GLY A 599 -9.80 -8.03 -42.92
N LYS A 600 -9.60 -9.15 -43.62
CA LYS A 600 -9.50 -9.20 -45.09
C LYS A 600 -10.70 -8.59 -45.81
N ASN A 601 -11.93 -8.79 -45.34
CA ASN A 601 -13.14 -8.27 -45.97
C ASN A 601 -13.70 -7.06 -45.23
N ASN A 602 -12.86 -6.27 -44.52
CA ASN A 602 -13.29 -5.04 -43.82
C ASN A 602 -13.85 -3.97 -44.77
N SER A 603 -15.00 -4.17 -45.38
CA SER A 603 -15.59 -3.23 -46.33
C SER A 603 -16.50 -2.25 -45.60
N GLY A 604 -16.15 -0.96 -45.59
CA GLY A 604 -17.18 0.07 -45.44
C GLY A 604 -17.89 0.16 -46.78
N SER A 605 -19.15 -0.28 -46.83
CA SER A 605 -19.91 -0.28 -48.08
C SER A 605 -20.16 1.15 -48.57
N TYR A 606 -19.77 1.46 -49.81
CA TYR A 606 -20.38 2.56 -50.56
C TYR A 606 -21.61 1.99 -51.25
N THR A 607 -22.78 2.14 -50.66
CA THR A 607 -24.03 2.05 -51.44
C THR A 607 -24.48 3.46 -51.74
N GLU A 608 -24.30 3.89 -52.99
CA GLU A 608 -25.12 4.96 -53.55
C GLU A 608 -26.58 4.47 -53.54
N PHE A 609 -27.36 4.89 -52.53
CA PHE A 609 -28.82 4.76 -52.58
C PHE A 609 -29.39 6.15 -52.80
N PRO A 610 -29.84 6.47 -54.01
CA PRO A 610 -30.16 7.84 -54.33
C PRO A 610 -31.65 8.08 -54.03
N LEU A 611 -31.96 8.76 -52.92
CA LEU A 611 -33.30 9.27 -52.62
C LEU A 611 -33.46 10.62 -53.35
N LEU A 612 -34.30 10.60 -54.39
CA LEU A 612 -34.67 11.79 -55.17
C LEU A 612 -35.68 12.61 -54.35
N LEU A 613 -35.34 13.84 -54.00
CA LEU A 613 -36.34 14.80 -53.52
C LEU A 613 -37.27 15.20 -54.69
N PRO A 614 -38.53 15.63 -54.43
CA PRO A 614 -39.49 16.01 -55.48
C PRO A 614 -39.01 17.10 -56.45
N ASP A 615 -37.95 17.83 -56.12
CA ASP A 615 -37.32 18.89 -56.93
C ASP A 615 -36.18 18.39 -57.83
N GLY A 616 -35.89 17.08 -57.83
CA GLY A 616 -34.83 16.48 -58.64
C GLY A 616 -33.45 16.52 -58.01
N THR A 617 -33.32 16.94 -56.74
CA THR A 617 -32.04 17.00 -56.04
C THR A 617 -31.71 15.68 -55.36
N TRP A 618 -30.47 15.20 -55.53
CA TRP A 618 -29.95 14.02 -54.84
C TRP A 618 -29.34 14.45 -53.49
N ILE A 619 -29.84 13.92 -52.36
CA ILE A 619 -29.16 14.06 -51.06
C ILE A 619 -28.20 12.88 -50.87
N THR A 620 -26.88 13.16 -50.85
CA THR A 620 -25.85 12.20 -50.42
C THR A 620 -25.57 12.38 -48.93
N ALA A 621 -26.04 11.46 -48.08
CA ALA A 621 -25.59 11.38 -46.69
C ALA A 621 -24.46 10.35 -46.57
N PHE A 622 -23.26 10.81 -46.23
CA PHE A 622 -22.11 9.95 -45.95
C PHE A 622 -22.11 9.58 -44.47
N ASN A 623 -22.23 8.30 -44.13
CA ASN A 623 -21.80 7.79 -42.82
C ASN A 623 -21.21 6.40 -43.04
N SER A 624 -19.89 6.27 -42.86
CA SER A 624 -19.13 5.05 -43.11
C SER A 624 -18.30 4.73 -41.87
N TRP A 625 -18.62 3.63 -41.18
CA TRP A 625 -18.07 3.31 -39.87
C TRP A 625 -17.67 1.82 -39.86
N GLY A 626 -16.38 1.55 -39.62
CA GLY A 626 -15.74 0.22 -39.56
C GLY A 626 -14.30 0.30 -39.01
N GLY A 627 -14.01 1.38 -38.28
CA GLY A 627 -12.72 1.72 -37.70
C GLY A 627 -12.54 1.28 -36.24
N ASN A 628 -11.34 1.55 -35.71
CA ASN A 628 -10.94 1.30 -34.32
C ASN A 628 -10.92 -0.19 -33.91
N ASN A 629 -10.69 -1.09 -34.86
CA ASN A 629 -10.57 -2.52 -34.59
C ASN A 629 -9.11 -2.96 -34.46
N VAL A 630 -8.84 -3.87 -33.52
CA VAL A 630 -7.57 -4.60 -33.41
C VAL A 630 -7.85 -6.05 -33.79
N ALA A 631 -7.27 -6.55 -34.87
CA ALA A 631 -7.36 -7.96 -35.26
C ALA A 631 -5.96 -8.55 -35.49
N ILE A 632 -5.51 -9.40 -34.57
CA ILE A 632 -4.17 -9.97 -34.59
C ILE A 632 -4.27 -11.50 -34.60
N GLY A 633 -3.81 -12.13 -35.67
CA GLY A 633 -3.90 -13.56 -35.89
C GLY A 633 -4.27 -13.91 -37.34
N ASN A 634 -4.02 -15.16 -37.72
CA ASN A 634 -4.40 -15.70 -39.01
C ASN A 634 -5.94 -15.84 -39.08
N TYR A 635 -6.57 -15.42 -40.19
CA TYR A 635 -8.04 -15.44 -40.38
C TYR A 635 -8.88 -14.78 -39.26
N THR A 636 -8.31 -13.83 -38.51
CA THR A 636 -9.02 -13.12 -37.44
C THR A 636 -9.90 -12.02 -38.02
N GLY A 637 -11.16 -11.92 -37.59
CA GLY A 637 -12.08 -10.85 -38.01
C GLY A 637 -12.25 -10.74 -39.54
N VAL A 638 -12.14 -11.85 -40.27
CA VAL A 638 -12.11 -11.87 -41.76
C VAL A 638 -13.32 -11.17 -42.37
N ASN A 639 -14.49 -11.30 -41.75
CA ASN A 639 -15.76 -10.81 -42.29
C ASN A 639 -16.28 -9.52 -41.64
N LEU A 640 -15.47 -8.80 -40.87
CA LEU A 640 -15.86 -7.51 -40.30
C LEU A 640 -16.41 -6.60 -41.41
N LYS A 641 -17.58 -6.00 -41.22
CA LYS A 641 -18.28 -5.17 -42.20
C LYS A 641 -19.03 -4.05 -41.49
N GLY A 642 -19.03 -2.86 -42.08
CA GLY A 642 -20.00 -1.83 -41.74
C GLY A 642 -21.25 -2.01 -42.60
N ASP A 643 -22.41 -2.30 -41.99
CA ASP A 643 -23.70 -2.34 -42.69
C ASP A 643 -24.54 -1.09 -42.34
N PHE A 644 -25.29 -0.57 -43.31
CA PHE A 644 -26.22 0.56 -43.15
C PHE A 644 -27.51 0.14 -42.44
N PHE A 645 -27.97 -1.10 -42.63
CA PHE A 645 -29.26 -1.57 -42.10
C PHE A 645 -29.21 -1.94 -40.62
N HIS A 646 -28.02 -2.21 -40.08
CA HIS A 646 -27.80 -2.59 -38.70
C HIS A 646 -27.08 -1.43 -38.03
N GLN A 647 -27.66 -0.80 -37.00
CA GLN A 647 -27.05 0.32 -36.27
C GLN A 647 -25.81 -0.11 -35.43
N SER A 648 -25.02 -1.05 -35.93
CA SER A 648 -23.79 -1.60 -35.37
C SER A 648 -22.85 -1.87 -36.53
N TYR A 649 -21.67 -1.26 -36.46
CA TYR A 649 -20.85 -0.98 -37.62
C TYR A 649 -19.57 -1.83 -37.67
N GLY A 650 -19.54 -2.96 -36.96
CA GLY A 650 -18.34 -3.80 -36.86
C GLY A 650 -17.14 -3.05 -36.25
N GLN A 651 -17.36 -2.07 -35.36
CA GLN A 651 -16.34 -1.16 -34.82
C GLN A 651 -15.89 -1.49 -33.40
N CYS A 652 -14.75 -0.93 -33.00
CA CYS A 652 -14.24 -0.98 -31.61
C CYS A 652 -14.05 -2.42 -31.07
N ASN A 653 -13.74 -3.38 -31.93
CA ASN A 653 -13.52 -4.77 -31.55
C ASN A 653 -12.03 -5.04 -31.27
N VAL A 654 -11.75 -5.87 -30.27
CA VAL A 654 -10.43 -6.43 -29.99
C VAL A 654 -10.47 -7.94 -30.25
N LEU A 655 -9.84 -8.37 -31.34
CA LEU A 655 -9.80 -9.75 -31.79
C LEU A 655 -8.34 -10.25 -31.79
N LEU A 656 -8.04 -11.27 -31.00
CA LEU A 656 -6.67 -11.80 -30.87
C LEU A 656 -6.67 -13.32 -30.93
N GLY A 657 -5.94 -13.91 -31.88
CA GLY A 657 -5.80 -15.37 -32.05
C GLY A 657 -6.33 -15.88 -33.40
N HIS A 658 -5.76 -17.00 -33.87
CA HIS A 658 -6.15 -17.64 -35.14
C HIS A 658 -7.65 -17.93 -35.18
N SER A 659 -8.33 -17.46 -36.24
CA SER A 659 -9.77 -17.61 -36.47
C SER A 659 -10.69 -17.02 -35.39
N SER A 660 -10.18 -16.12 -34.53
CA SER A 660 -11.02 -15.35 -33.59
C SER A 660 -11.99 -14.44 -34.35
N GLY A 661 -13.28 -14.51 -34.01
CA GLY A 661 -14.32 -13.67 -34.63
C GLY A 661 -14.45 -13.85 -36.15
N THR A 662 -14.15 -15.03 -36.71
CA THR A 662 -14.08 -15.23 -38.17
C THR A 662 -15.37 -14.84 -38.91
N LYS A 663 -16.55 -15.10 -38.33
CA LYS A 663 -17.85 -14.73 -38.91
C LYS A 663 -18.42 -13.41 -38.40
N LEU A 664 -17.67 -12.65 -37.59
CA LEU A 664 -18.15 -11.38 -37.06
C LEU A 664 -18.28 -10.37 -38.19
N GLU A 665 -19.51 -9.97 -38.51
CA GLU A 665 -19.82 -9.04 -39.57
C GLU A 665 -20.09 -7.64 -38.99
N THR A 666 -21.21 -7.43 -38.30
CA THR A 666 -21.67 -6.10 -37.87
C THR A 666 -21.53 -5.83 -36.37
N GLY A 667 -21.16 -6.86 -35.59
CA GLY A 667 -21.03 -6.76 -34.14
C GLY A 667 -19.92 -5.79 -33.70
N SER A 668 -20.23 -4.87 -32.78
CA SER A 668 -19.35 -3.81 -32.30
C SER A 668 -19.03 -3.93 -30.81
N GLY A 669 -17.86 -3.44 -30.40
CA GLY A 669 -17.46 -3.38 -29.00
C GLY A 669 -17.16 -4.74 -28.36
N ASN A 670 -16.78 -5.75 -29.15
CA ASN A 670 -16.49 -7.09 -28.64
C ASN A 670 -15.00 -7.25 -28.28
N VAL A 671 -14.71 -7.98 -27.21
CA VAL A 671 -13.36 -8.45 -26.85
C VAL A 671 -13.32 -9.97 -27.04
N ILE A 672 -12.65 -10.45 -28.08
CA ILE A 672 -12.59 -11.87 -28.46
C ILE A 672 -11.14 -12.33 -28.56
N ILE A 673 -10.67 -13.02 -27.53
CA ILE A 673 -9.27 -13.41 -27.35
C ILE A 673 -9.18 -14.93 -27.26
N GLY A 674 -8.53 -15.59 -28.23
CA GLY A 674 -8.28 -17.03 -28.23
C GLY A 674 -8.47 -17.68 -29.61
N HIS A 675 -7.81 -18.81 -29.83
CA HIS A 675 -7.94 -19.58 -31.07
C HIS A 675 -9.40 -20.03 -31.28
N GLY A 676 -10.05 -19.54 -32.34
CA GLY A 676 -11.44 -19.88 -32.69
C GLY A 676 -12.50 -19.34 -31.72
N ALA A 677 -12.16 -18.40 -30.83
CA ALA A 677 -13.14 -17.75 -29.97
C ALA A 677 -14.15 -16.92 -30.80
N GLY A 678 -15.43 -16.93 -30.41
CA GLY A 678 -16.49 -16.20 -31.12
C GLY A 678 -16.61 -16.53 -32.61
N SER A 679 -16.19 -17.71 -33.06
CA SER A 679 -16.08 -18.02 -34.49
C SER A 679 -17.40 -18.01 -35.26
N ASN A 680 -18.54 -18.20 -34.58
CA ASN A 680 -19.88 -18.10 -35.18
C ASN A 680 -20.66 -16.84 -34.80
N LEU A 681 -20.08 -15.91 -34.05
CA LEU A 681 -20.71 -14.63 -33.76
C LEU A 681 -20.82 -13.81 -35.05
N VAL A 682 -22.04 -13.38 -35.44
CA VAL A 682 -22.28 -12.61 -36.68
C VAL A 682 -22.54 -11.13 -36.41
N SER A 683 -23.49 -10.81 -35.53
CA SER A 683 -23.94 -9.43 -35.28
C SER A 683 -24.04 -9.03 -33.80
N GLY A 684 -23.54 -9.86 -32.89
CA GLY A 684 -23.60 -9.57 -31.45
C GLY A 684 -22.64 -8.46 -31.03
N ASN A 685 -23.12 -7.58 -30.15
CA ASN A 685 -22.40 -6.41 -29.63
C ASN A 685 -21.96 -6.62 -28.17
N GLY A 686 -20.89 -5.95 -27.76
CA GLY A 686 -20.51 -5.84 -26.35
C GLY A 686 -20.16 -7.16 -25.65
N ASN A 687 -19.77 -8.19 -26.42
CA ASN A 687 -19.42 -9.50 -25.85
C ASN A 687 -17.95 -9.55 -25.42
N ILE A 688 -17.66 -10.33 -24.38
CA ILE A 688 -16.31 -10.60 -23.90
C ILE A 688 -16.09 -12.12 -23.91
N PHE A 689 -15.32 -12.63 -24.87
CA PHE A 689 -14.98 -14.04 -25.01
C PHE A 689 -13.47 -14.23 -24.87
N ILE A 690 -13.05 -14.96 -23.83
CA ILE A 690 -11.63 -15.14 -23.51
C ILE A 690 -11.32 -16.62 -23.35
N GLY A 691 -10.41 -17.11 -24.19
CA GLY A 691 -9.84 -18.46 -24.23
C GLY A 691 -10.21 -19.24 -25.51
N ARG A 692 -9.62 -20.42 -25.70
CA ARG A 692 -9.75 -21.21 -26.93
C ARG A 692 -11.22 -21.58 -27.18
N SER A 693 -11.76 -21.18 -28.33
CA SER A 693 -13.15 -21.48 -28.72
C SER A 693 -14.25 -20.96 -27.77
N ALA A 694 -13.92 -20.06 -26.84
CA ALA A 694 -14.87 -19.42 -25.94
C ALA A 694 -15.95 -18.67 -26.74
N GLY A 695 -17.22 -18.82 -26.34
CA GLY A 695 -18.36 -18.19 -27.02
C GLY A 695 -18.51 -18.60 -28.50
N GLY A 696 -17.94 -19.74 -28.92
CA GLY A 696 -17.88 -20.13 -30.32
C GLY A 696 -19.24 -20.29 -31.00
N ASN A 697 -20.28 -20.64 -30.23
CA ASN A 697 -21.68 -20.76 -30.69
C ASN A 697 -22.59 -19.61 -30.23
N GLU A 698 -22.05 -18.63 -29.50
CA GLU A 698 -22.84 -17.49 -29.04
C GLU A 698 -23.17 -16.56 -30.23
N THR A 699 -24.44 -16.15 -30.33
CA THR A 699 -24.95 -15.31 -31.43
C THR A 699 -25.57 -14.01 -30.94
N THR A 700 -25.70 -13.83 -29.62
CA THR A 700 -26.35 -12.68 -29.00
C THR A 700 -25.34 -11.62 -28.51
N SER A 701 -25.83 -10.59 -27.82
CA SER A 701 -25.03 -9.45 -27.35
C SER A 701 -24.86 -9.48 -25.83
N ASN A 702 -23.88 -8.73 -25.32
CA ASN A 702 -23.63 -8.48 -23.91
C ASN A 702 -23.37 -9.76 -23.10
N LYS A 703 -22.69 -10.75 -23.69
CA LYS A 703 -22.32 -12.01 -23.02
C LYS A 703 -20.87 -12.04 -22.63
N LEU A 704 -20.60 -12.58 -21.44
CA LEU A 704 -19.25 -12.88 -20.95
C LEU A 704 -19.04 -14.40 -20.98
N TYR A 705 -17.98 -14.85 -21.65
CA TYR A 705 -17.49 -16.23 -21.62
C TYR A 705 -15.99 -16.22 -21.32
N ILE A 706 -15.58 -16.88 -20.23
CA ILE A 706 -14.17 -17.19 -19.98
C ILE A 706 -14.06 -18.72 -19.85
N ASP A 707 -13.49 -19.34 -20.87
CA ASP A 707 -13.31 -20.80 -20.97
C ASP A 707 -12.24 -21.16 -22.01
N ASN A 708 -11.75 -22.40 -22.01
CA ASN A 708 -10.83 -22.92 -23.02
C ASN A 708 -11.49 -23.90 -24.01
N SER A 709 -12.83 -23.92 -24.05
CA SER A 709 -13.65 -24.75 -24.92
C SER A 709 -14.93 -24.04 -25.40
N ASN A 710 -15.59 -24.61 -26.41
CA ASN A 710 -16.92 -24.18 -26.85
C ASN A 710 -17.98 -24.94 -26.04
N THR A 711 -18.48 -24.32 -24.97
CA THR A 711 -19.41 -24.93 -24.00
C THR A 711 -20.56 -23.98 -23.67
N SER A 712 -21.72 -24.52 -23.31
CA SER A 712 -22.86 -23.76 -22.77
C SER A 712 -22.72 -23.47 -21.26
N THR A 713 -21.73 -24.06 -20.60
CA THR A 713 -21.44 -23.86 -19.16
C THR A 713 -19.97 -23.47 -18.98
N PRO A 714 -19.56 -22.27 -19.45
CA PRO A 714 -18.16 -21.85 -19.36
C PRO A 714 -17.75 -21.63 -17.90
N LEU A 715 -16.47 -21.75 -17.54
CA LEU A 715 -16.01 -21.52 -16.16
C LEU A 715 -16.59 -20.23 -15.55
N ILE A 716 -16.60 -19.15 -16.34
CA ILE A 716 -17.31 -17.91 -16.01
C ILE A 716 -18.25 -17.56 -17.17
N TYR A 717 -19.53 -17.42 -16.85
CA TYR A 717 -20.58 -16.92 -17.74
C TYR A 717 -21.18 -15.63 -17.18
N GLY A 718 -21.65 -14.73 -18.04
CA GLY A 718 -22.39 -13.56 -17.56
C GLY A 718 -23.23 -12.90 -18.63
N ASP A 719 -24.22 -12.14 -18.17
CA ASP A 719 -25.02 -11.24 -18.98
C ASP A 719 -24.74 -9.81 -18.51
N LEU A 720 -24.00 -9.08 -19.33
CA LEU A 720 -23.56 -7.71 -19.11
C LEU A 720 -24.68 -6.69 -19.32
N TYR A 721 -25.84 -7.09 -19.87
CA TYR A 721 -27.00 -6.22 -20.00
C TYR A 721 -27.88 -6.26 -18.74
N ASN A 722 -28.02 -7.46 -18.16
CA ASN A 722 -28.80 -7.69 -16.95
C ASN A 722 -27.95 -7.66 -15.66
N ASP A 723 -26.67 -7.27 -15.78
CA ASP A 723 -25.69 -7.15 -14.69
C ASP A 723 -25.60 -8.38 -13.78
N TRP A 724 -25.52 -9.57 -14.37
CA TRP A 724 -25.28 -10.79 -13.59
C TRP A 724 -24.16 -11.66 -14.12
N LEU A 725 -23.52 -12.36 -13.19
CA LEU A 725 -22.39 -13.25 -13.40
C LEU A 725 -22.70 -14.62 -12.79
N THR A 726 -22.27 -15.70 -13.44
CA THR A 726 -22.29 -17.07 -12.93
C THR A 726 -20.89 -17.67 -13.03
N VAL A 727 -20.45 -18.27 -11.93
CA VAL A 727 -19.27 -19.14 -11.90
C VAL A 727 -19.79 -20.56 -12.00
N ASN A 728 -19.59 -21.25 -13.14
CA ASN A 728 -20.04 -22.63 -13.31
C ASN A 728 -19.08 -23.66 -12.66
N GLY A 729 -17.99 -23.17 -12.05
CA GLY A 729 -17.08 -23.93 -11.20
C GLY A 729 -17.20 -23.59 -9.71
N GLU A 730 -16.16 -23.92 -8.94
CA GLU A 730 -16.07 -23.61 -7.51
C GLU A 730 -15.54 -22.18 -7.30
N LEU A 731 -16.27 -21.36 -6.55
CA LEU A 731 -15.83 -20.02 -6.14
C LEU A 731 -15.23 -20.07 -4.73
N ILE A 732 -13.92 -19.83 -4.62
CA ILE A 732 -13.20 -19.75 -3.33
C ILE A 732 -12.88 -18.28 -3.05
N VAL A 733 -13.43 -17.72 -1.97
CA VAL A 733 -13.13 -16.36 -1.49
C VAL A 733 -12.26 -16.46 -0.26
N THR A 734 -11.02 -15.99 -0.33
CA THR A 734 -10.00 -16.18 0.73
C THR A 734 -10.00 -15.10 1.81
N VAL A 735 -10.69 -13.97 1.58
CA VAL A 735 -10.75 -12.84 2.51
C VAL A 735 -12.21 -12.49 2.78
N GLU A 736 -12.74 -11.38 2.25
CA GLU A 736 -14.10 -10.93 2.51
C GLU A 736 -14.90 -10.80 1.20
N ALA A 737 -16.14 -11.31 1.22
CA ALA A 737 -17.15 -10.98 0.23
C ALA A 737 -18.11 -9.94 0.85
N TYR A 738 -18.00 -8.68 0.43
CA TYR A 738 -18.85 -7.60 0.95
C TYR A 738 -20.17 -7.49 0.18
N LYS A 739 -21.29 -7.69 0.89
CA LYS A 739 -22.64 -7.45 0.37
C LYS A 739 -23.19 -6.16 1.01
N PRO A 740 -23.42 -5.08 0.25
CA PRO A 740 -23.79 -3.76 0.80
C PRO A 740 -25.21 -3.68 1.43
N GLY A 741 -25.98 -4.78 1.43
CA GLY A 741 -27.29 -4.86 2.08
C GLY A 741 -27.50 -6.23 2.74
N GLY A 742 -28.36 -6.30 3.75
CA GLY A 742 -28.51 -7.45 4.66
C GLY A 742 -29.31 -8.67 4.17
N GLY A 743 -29.42 -8.89 2.85
CA GLY A 743 -30.11 -10.09 2.31
C GLY A 743 -29.19 -11.32 2.28
N ALA A 744 -29.72 -12.53 2.50
CA ALA A 744 -28.95 -13.77 2.41
C ALA A 744 -28.37 -14.03 1.00
N TRP A 745 -27.40 -14.94 0.90
CA TRP A 745 -27.16 -15.69 -0.34
C TRP A 745 -28.40 -16.56 -0.56
N LEU A 746 -29.15 -16.28 -1.63
CA LEU A 746 -30.44 -16.94 -1.86
C LEU A 746 -30.19 -18.39 -2.30
N ALA A 747 -30.71 -19.34 -1.55
CA ALA A 747 -30.83 -20.73 -1.98
C ALA A 747 -32.24 -20.96 -2.54
N SER A 748 -32.34 -21.44 -3.78
CA SER A 748 -33.63 -21.80 -4.37
C SER A 748 -34.30 -22.89 -3.53
N SER A 749 -35.46 -22.57 -2.94
CA SER A 749 -36.18 -23.47 -2.03
C SER A 749 -37.62 -23.78 -2.48
N ASP A 750 -37.94 -23.56 -3.75
CA ASP A 750 -39.25 -23.90 -4.32
C ASP A 750 -39.47 -25.41 -4.29
N MET A 751 -40.65 -25.85 -3.81
CA MET A 751 -40.99 -27.27 -3.69
C MET A 751 -40.90 -28.02 -5.03
N ARG A 752 -41.14 -27.35 -6.16
CA ARG A 752 -41.05 -27.97 -7.50
C ARG A 752 -39.61 -28.32 -7.91
N LEU A 753 -38.62 -27.74 -7.25
CA LEU A 753 -37.20 -28.00 -7.48
C LEU A 753 -36.62 -29.04 -6.51
N LYS A 754 -37.45 -29.61 -5.61
CA LYS A 754 -37.03 -30.54 -4.56
C LYS A 754 -37.72 -31.88 -4.71
N ASP A 755 -36.95 -32.96 -4.59
CA ASP A 755 -37.48 -34.29 -4.27
C ASP A 755 -37.35 -34.50 -2.75
N ILE A 756 -38.48 -34.56 -2.05
CA ILE A 756 -38.51 -34.57 -0.57
C ILE A 756 -38.49 -36.01 -0.08
N HIS A 757 -37.38 -36.41 0.53
CA HIS A 757 -37.15 -37.80 0.98
C HIS A 757 -37.46 -38.07 2.46
N GLY A 758 -37.84 -37.07 3.25
CA GLY A 758 -38.13 -37.27 4.68
C GLY A 758 -38.16 -35.97 5.50
N ILE A 759 -38.21 -36.13 6.83
CA ILE A 759 -38.18 -35.05 7.82
C ILE A 759 -36.78 -35.01 8.45
N PHE A 760 -36.26 -33.81 8.69
CA PHE A 760 -35.03 -33.62 9.46
C PHE A 760 -35.34 -33.60 10.95
N GLU A 761 -34.86 -34.61 11.70
CA GLU A 761 -35.26 -34.86 13.10
C GLU A 761 -34.25 -34.33 14.15
N LYS A 762 -33.03 -33.97 13.74
CA LYS A 762 -31.99 -33.47 14.66
C LYS A 762 -32.42 -32.17 15.32
N GLY A 763 -32.12 -32.01 16.61
CA GLY A 763 -32.77 -31.01 17.45
C GLY A 763 -31.98 -30.64 18.71
N LEU A 764 -32.65 -30.58 19.87
CA LEU A 764 -32.07 -30.00 21.08
C LEU A 764 -30.85 -30.79 21.58
N ASN A 765 -30.91 -32.12 21.55
CA ASN A 765 -29.82 -32.97 22.06
C ASN A 765 -28.53 -32.73 21.27
N GLU A 766 -28.58 -32.75 19.94
CA GLU A 766 -27.40 -32.50 19.12
C GLU A 766 -26.85 -31.09 19.29
N ILE A 767 -27.71 -30.06 19.40
CA ILE A 767 -27.27 -28.67 19.61
C ILE A 767 -26.54 -28.49 20.94
N LEU A 768 -27.00 -29.15 22.01
CA LEU A 768 -26.38 -29.04 23.34
C LEU A 768 -24.97 -29.66 23.40
N ASP A 769 -24.69 -30.64 22.53
CA ASP A 769 -23.38 -31.30 22.45
C ASP A 769 -22.36 -30.52 21.59
N LEU A 770 -22.79 -29.52 20.82
CA LEU A 770 -21.88 -28.69 20.01
C LEU A 770 -21.10 -27.68 20.87
N GLN A 771 -19.79 -27.60 20.64
CA GLN A 771 -18.88 -26.68 21.34
C GLN A 771 -18.38 -25.56 20.40
N PRO A 772 -18.78 -24.29 20.61
CA PRO A 772 -18.19 -23.15 19.90
C PRO A 772 -16.74 -22.92 20.33
N VAL A 773 -15.89 -22.52 19.40
CA VAL A 773 -14.45 -22.23 19.62
C VAL A 773 -14.04 -20.88 19.04
N LEU A 774 -13.02 -20.26 19.63
CA LEU A 774 -12.23 -19.19 19.01
C LEU A 774 -10.97 -19.78 18.40
N TYR A 775 -10.60 -19.34 17.20
CA TYR A 775 -9.43 -19.86 16.50
C TYR A 775 -8.78 -18.85 15.55
N ASN A 776 -7.48 -19.03 15.28
CA ASN A 776 -6.77 -18.45 14.14
C ASN A 776 -6.31 -19.58 13.21
N TYR A 777 -6.20 -19.32 11.90
CA TYR A 777 -5.59 -20.29 11.00
C TYR A 777 -4.08 -20.42 11.26
N LYS A 778 -3.56 -21.64 11.16
CA LYS A 778 -2.14 -21.94 11.38
C LYS A 778 -1.26 -21.29 10.30
N TYR A 779 -0.07 -20.84 10.70
CA TYR A 779 0.99 -20.41 9.76
C TYR A 779 1.33 -21.55 8.79
N GLY A 780 1.39 -21.25 7.49
CA GLY A 780 1.69 -22.23 6.44
C GLY A 780 0.58 -23.25 6.17
N ASN A 781 -0.68 -22.96 6.52
CA ASN A 781 -1.80 -23.86 6.23
C ASN A 781 -1.94 -24.09 4.70
N ALA A 782 -2.31 -25.32 4.32
CA ALA A 782 -2.29 -25.77 2.92
C ALA A 782 -3.26 -25.02 1.99
N ARG A 783 -4.26 -24.33 2.54
CA ARG A 783 -5.23 -23.52 1.80
C ARG A 783 -4.87 -22.03 1.73
N GLY A 784 -3.74 -21.62 2.31
CA GLY A 784 -3.28 -20.23 2.31
C GLY A 784 -4.23 -19.27 3.01
N LEU A 785 -4.99 -19.74 4.00
CA LEU A 785 -6.01 -18.97 4.70
C LEU A 785 -5.39 -17.91 5.63
N PRO A 786 -6.06 -16.75 5.83
CA PRO A 786 -5.52 -15.64 6.61
C PRO A 786 -5.24 -16.02 8.07
N ILE A 787 -4.05 -15.69 8.56
CA ILE A 787 -3.58 -16.08 9.90
C ILE A 787 -3.74 -14.98 10.95
N GLU A 788 -3.97 -13.73 10.51
CA GLU A 788 -3.90 -12.54 11.37
C GLU A 788 -5.22 -12.25 12.10
N ASN A 789 -6.32 -12.81 11.62
CA ASN A 789 -7.64 -12.59 12.17
C ASN A 789 -8.04 -13.71 13.12
N GLU A 790 -8.70 -13.35 14.23
CA GLU A 790 -9.37 -14.29 15.12
C GLU A 790 -10.79 -14.54 14.62
N TYR A 791 -11.18 -15.81 14.57
CA TYR A 791 -12.45 -16.28 14.05
C TYR A 791 -13.21 -17.04 15.14
N ILE A 792 -14.54 -17.00 15.08
CA ILE A 792 -15.43 -17.76 15.96
C ILE A 792 -16.13 -18.81 15.09
N GLY A 793 -16.22 -20.05 15.56
CA GLY A 793 -16.87 -21.11 14.81
C GLY A 793 -16.86 -22.44 15.53
N PHE A 794 -16.83 -23.52 14.76
CA PHE A 794 -16.79 -24.89 15.27
C PHE A 794 -15.67 -25.66 14.58
N VAL A 795 -15.16 -26.69 15.26
CA VAL A 795 -14.24 -27.66 14.65
C VAL A 795 -15.08 -28.67 13.86
N ALA A 796 -14.81 -28.81 12.56
CA ALA A 796 -15.61 -29.66 11.69
C ALA A 796 -15.62 -31.14 12.12
N GLN A 797 -14.52 -31.65 12.67
CA GLN A 797 -14.44 -33.02 13.18
C GLN A 797 -15.39 -33.26 14.36
N ASP A 798 -15.48 -32.30 15.29
CA ASP A 798 -16.33 -32.39 16.47
C ASP A 798 -17.81 -32.29 16.07
N VAL A 799 -18.14 -31.41 15.12
CA VAL A 799 -19.51 -31.32 14.57
C VAL A 799 -19.89 -32.62 13.85
N GLN A 800 -18.96 -33.26 13.12
CA GLN A 800 -19.23 -34.46 12.34
C GLN A 800 -19.71 -35.64 13.20
N GLU A 801 -19.33 -35.70 14.48
CA GLU A 801 -19.76 -36.76 15.41
C GLU A 801 -21.27 -36.72 15.69
N TYR A 802 -21.84 -35.52 15.83
CA TYR A 802 -23.24 -35.33 16.23
C TYR A 802 -24.16 -34.92 15.06
N LEU A 803 -23.62 -34.15 14.11
CA LEU A 803 -24.28 -33.66 12.89
C LEU A 803 -23.41 -33.94 11.65
N PRO A 804 -23.26 -35.20 11.23
CA PRO A 804 -22.44 -35.55 10.06
C PRO A 804 -22.92 -34.88 8.77
N GLU A 805 -24.21 -34.56 8.66
CA GLU A 805 -24.80 -33.86 7.52
C GLU A 805 -24.31 -32.42 7.38
N ALA A 806 -23.82 -31.81 8.47
CA ALA A 806 -23.24 -30.47 8.47
C ALA A 806 -21.80 -30.43 7.94
N VAL A 807 -21.19 -31.58 7.62
CA VAL A 807 -19.77 -31.67 7.27
C VAL A 807 -19.57 -32.38 5.93
N SER A 808 -18.81 -31.76 5.04
CA SER A 808 -18.44 -32.32 3.73
C SER A 808 -16.92 -32.38 3.57
N THR A 809 -16.41 -33.27 2.72
CA THR A 809 -14.98 -33.36 2.40
C THR A 809 -14.70 -32.65 1.08
N GLY A 810 -13.81 -31.66 1.09
CA GLY A 810 -13.33 -30.98 -0.11
C GLY A 810 -12.51 -31.89 -1.03
N LYS A 811 -12.32 -31.48 -2.29
CA LYS A 811 -11.51 -32.23 -3.27
C LYS A 811 -10.06 -32.40 -2.87
N ASP A 812 -9.58 -31.52 -2.00
CA ASP A 812 -8.24 -31.52 -1.40
C ASP A 812 -8.13 -32.37 -0.12
N GLY A 813 -9.23 -33.02 0.29
CA GLY A 813 -9.29 -33.90 1.46
C GLY A 813 -9.55 -33.21 2.80
N TYR A 814 -9.65 -31.87 2.83
CA TYR A 814 -9.99 -31.13 4.06
C TYR A 814 -11.50 -31.01 4.26
N LEU A 815 -11.95 -31.04 5.51
CA LEU A 815 -13.38 -30.93 5.86
C LEU A 815 -13.88 -29.47 5.76
N ASN A 816 -15.10 -29.32 5.27
CA ASN A 816 -15.84 -28.05 5.17
C ASN A 816 -17.11 -28.15 6.01
N LEU A 817 -17.45 -27.07 6.72
CA LEU A 817 -18.61 -26.99 7.61
C LEU A 817 -19.76 -26.21 6.94
N ASP A 818 -20.97 -26.75 6.95
CA ASP A 818 -22.21 -26.10 6.55
C ASP A 818 -23.03 -25.69 7.79
N MET A 819 -23.04 -24.39 8.07
CA MET A 819 -23.77 -23.81 9.19
C MET A 819 -25.29 -23.91 9.03
N HIS A 820 -25.82 -24.10 7.81
CA HIS A 820 -27.25 -24.14 7.59
C HIS A 820 -27.90 -25.34 8.28
N VAL A 821 -27.22 -26.50 8.30
CA VAL A 821 -27.72 -27.71 8.98
C VAL A 821 -27.90 -27.47 10.48
N ILE A 822 -26.91 -26.82 11.11
CA ILE A 822 -26.97 -26.44 12.53
C ILE A 822 -28.14 -25.46 12.78
N ASN A 823 -28.33 -24.48 11.90
CA ASN A 823 -29.45 -23.54 12.00
C ASN A 823 -30.82 -24.24 11.88
N VAL A 824 -30.95 -25.25 11.02
CA VAL A 824 -32.19 -26.03 10.90
C VAL A 824 -32.41 -26.91 12.13
N ALA A 825 -31.36 -27.53 12.69
CA ALA A 825 -31.44 -28.26 13.95
C ALA A 825 -31.85 -27.35 15.11
N LEU A 826 -31.37 -26.10 15.14
CA LEU A 826 -31.76 -25.10 16.13
C LEU A 826 -33.27 -24.80 16.09
N VAL A 827 -33.90 -24.81 14.90
CA VAL A 827 -35.37 -24.65 14.79
C VAL A 827 -36.10 -25.79 15.49
N ASN A 828 -35.65 -27.03 15.31
CA ASN A 828 -36.21 -28.18 16.01
C ASN A 828 -35.94 -28.11 17.52
N ALA A 829 -34.72 -27.72 17.91
CA ALA A 829 -34.36 -27.50 19.31
C ALA A 829 -35.27 -26.49 20.01
N VAL A 830 -35.61 -25.38 19.34
CA VAL A 830 -36.55 -24.38 19.87
C VAL A 830 -37.97 -24.93 19.99
N LYS A 831 -38.44 -25.73 19.01
CA LYS A 831 -39.75 -26.39 19.10
C LYS A 831 -39.82 -27.38 20.26
N GLU A 832 -38.79 -28.20 20.43
CA GLU A 832 -38.66 -29.15 21.54
C GLU A 832 -38.59 -28.41 22.88
N LEU A 833 -37.83 -27.32 22.97
CA LEU A 833 -37.77 -26.49 24.17
C LEU A 833 -39.13 -25.86 24.50
N ASN A 834 -39.87 -25.35 23.51
CA ASN A 834 -41.21 -24.82 23.71
C ASN A 834 -42.17 -25.91 24.23
N GLN A 835 -42.09 -27.12 23.66
CA GLN A 835 -42.88 -28.26 24.14
C GLN A 835 -42.53 -28.64 25.58
N GLN A 836 -41.25 -28.58 25.95
CA GLN A 836 -40.83 -28.79 27.35
C GLN A 836 -41.36 -27.68 28.26
N ILE A 837 -41.35 -26.42 27.83
CA ILE A 837 -41.90 -25.27 28.58
C ILE A 837 -43.41 -25.43 28.77
N GLU A 838 -44.16 -25.77 27.72
CA GLU A 838 -45.60 -26.04 27.81
C GLU A 838 -45.88 -27.17 28.81
N SER A 839 -45.14 -28.28 28.72
CA SER A 839 -45.26 -29.39 29.67
C SER A 839 -44.90 -28.99 31.11
N GLN A 840 -43.91 -28.11 31.30
CA GLN A 840 -43.56 -27.57 32.61
C GLN A 840 -44.66 -26.64 33.14
N ASN A 841 -45.24 -25.77 32.31
CA ASN A 841 -46.33 -24.89 32.70
C ASN A 841 -47.59 -25.68 33.10
N GLU A 842 -47.97 -26.72 32.35
CA GLU A 842 -49.09 -27.60 32.75
C GLU A 842 -48.86 -28.29 34.09
N LYS A 843 -47.60 -28.68 34.38
CA LYS A 843 -47.24 -29.23 35.70
C LYS A 843 -47.34 -28.16 36.79
N ILE A 844 -46.89 -26.94 36.51
CA ILE A 844 -47.01 -25.80 37.44
C ILE A 844 -48.48 -25.52 37.73
N ASP A 845 -49.34 -25.37 36.71
CA ASP A 845 -50.79 -25.15 36.88
C ASP A 845 -51.45 -26.25 37.72
N ARG A 846 -51.06 -27.51 37.48
CA ARG A 846 -51.56 -28.65 38.28
C ARG A 846 -51.08 -28.56 39.73
N LEU A 847 -49.82 -28.22 39.96
CA LEU A 847 -49.26 -28.05 41.30
C LEU A 847 -49.90 -26.87 42.03
N GLU A 848 -50.10 -25.72 41.36
CA GLU A 848 -50.78 -24.55 41.91
C GLU A 848 -52.22 -24.87 42.30
N LYS A 849 -52.96 -25.60 41.44
CA LYS A 849 -54.31 -26.09 41.77
C LYS A 849 -54.31 -26.97 43.01
N ILE A 850 -53.39 -27.94 43.10
CA ILE A 850 -53.25 -28.82 44.27
C ILE A 850 -52.91 -28.00 45.52
N ILE A 851 -52.00 -27.02 45.43
CA ILE A 851 -51.65 -26.13 46.54
C ILE A 851 -52.86 -25.30 46.99
N SER A 852 -53.62 -24.72 46.07
CA SER A 852 -54.83 -23.95 46.38
C SER A 852 -55.89 -24.82 47.07
N GLU A 853 -56.08 -26.06 46.61
CA GLU A 853 -56.98 -27.03 47.24
C GLU A 853 -56.50 -27.42 48.65
N MET A 854 -55.19 -27.62 48.85
CA MET A 854 -54.61 -27.86 50.17
C MET A 854 -54.77 -26.66 51.10
N GLN A 855 -54.49 -25.44 50.64
CA GLN A 855 -54.66 -24.21 51.43
C GLN A 855 -56.12 -24.00 51.86
N THR A 856 -57.07 -24.28 50.98
CA THR A 856 -58.51 -24.23 51.30
C THR A 856 -58.87 -25.24 52.38
N ARG A 857 -58.33 -26.47 52.30
CA ARG A 857 -58.52 -27.50 53.34
C ARG A 857 -57.91 -27.09 54.69
N PHE A 858 -56.73 -26.50 54.70
CA PHE A 858 -56.09 -25.99 55.93
C PHE A 858 -56.88 -24.84 56.56
N ALA A 859 -57.38 -23.89 55.75
CA ALA A 859 -58.22 -22.79 56.22
C ALA A 859 -59.55 -23.30 56.83
N SER A 860 -60.16 -24.34 56.25
CA SER A 860 -61.36 -24.99 56.82
C SER A 860 -61.12 -25.82 58.08
N SER A 861 -59.86 -26.08 58.44
CA SER A 861 -59.48 -26.81 59.66
C SER A 861 -59.02 -25.89 60.82
N SER A 862 -58.99 -24.57 60.59
CA SER A 862 -58.59 -23.56 61.60
C SER A 862 -59.76 -22.69 62.09
N GLN A 863 -60.99 -23.01 61.69
CA GLN A 863 -62.24 -22.68 62.41
C GLN A 863 -62.72 -23.95 63.12
#